data_AF-A0A9J7MLP3-F1
#
_entry.id   AF-A0A9J7MLP3-F1
#
_cell.length_a   1.000
_cell.length_b   1.000
_cell.length_c   1.000
_cell.angle_alpha   90.00
_cell.angle_beta   90.00
_cell.angle_gamma   90.00
#
_symmetry.space_group_name_H-M   'P 1'
#
loop_
_entity.id
_entity.type
_entity.pdbx_description
1 polymer ?
#
loop_
_entity_poly.entity_id
_entity_poly.type
_entity_poly.pdbx_seq_one_letter_code
_entity_poly.pdbx_strand_id
1 'polypeptide(L)'
;MLWTVLVATILLAVAGGAKAQAYPDNKGTEFILTFPENFQRQRHDPALFITTQSDSVATITITLPASGDIITETATVGQVTEVSLTRVDVELRGSGKSNKAIHVTSDVEIVVYGVFAEWASSDAYLALPTDVLGTEYFVPCATITRGWSEEGFYNLPSEFGVVGVHDGTTVTITPSQAVTFDGTSYTAGQDFSVQLDRLETLQVQASADLTGSRIVADRPVTVLSGNLFTVVGNGQSGSGDYLVEMIPPVDTWGKEFITVPLAVRTGGDIFRVVAARDNTQITVTNRSPPTLNAGEFWEFEAGSNEYLHVTSSEPVLLAQYSKTASADNTKTDPFLMFIPPVAQFEADYTFSTIDLIHDVGAGTTHHVNLAIKSADKAGLLFDGAAVEVNHPNAVWQPVPGTAYEATELTISAGTHTASHSSPIATFGLFSYGYTLYEAYGYPGGLRLAQISAPCDVTQPIANDRVDNDCDGRVDEELMNGIDDDGDGLIDEDIASTCSTTDVVFVLDRSSSIELSIFNQAKQFIVDTLQCIADRGVQIGVGYIVYDCVPKTIITLGTYTSDDPAVSGIIHYEMTEGGTTRTPLAIRYMRLTSKSKFRDGAARAAVILTDGQTEGDAADDASDARDAGIEMYAVAIGSFVDGSALQAIAGSGANVFDSSDPCALANRIVDDLACV
;
A
#
# COMPACT_ATOMS: atom_id res chain seq x y z
N MET A 1 39.59 -1.23 -56.82
CA MET A 1 38.12 -1.09 -56.73
C MET A 1 37.72 -1.68 -55.38
N LEU A 2 37.62 -0.83 -54.36
CA LEU A 2 37.20 -1.19 -53.00
C LEU A 2 36.60 0.09 -52.40
N TRP A 3 35.32 0.08 -52.10
CA TRP A 3 34.64 1.07 -51.28
C TRP A 3 34.16 0.34 -50.03
N THR A 4 34.67 0.77 -48.88
CA THR A 4 34.25 0.37 -47.54
C THR A 4 33.00 1.16 -47.14
N VAL A 5 31.97 0.44 -46.69
CA VAL A 5 30.72 0.97 -46.12
C VAL A 5 30.99 1.32 -44.65
N LEU A 6 30.69 2.55 -44.24
CA LEU A 6 30.73 3.00 -42.85
C LEU A 6 29.32 2.83 -42.25
N VAL A 7 29.20 2.02 -41.21
CA VAL A 7 27.97 1.81 -40.44
C VAL A 7 27.91 2.90 -39.36
N ALA A 8 26.81 3.65 -39.31
CA ALA A 8 26.52 4.60 -38.24
C ALA A 8 25.81 3.87 -37.09
N THR A 9 26.42 3.88 -35.90
CA THR A 9 25.81 3.39 -34.66
C THR A 9 25.09 4.55 -33.99
N ILE A 10 23.77 4.48 -33.87
CA ILE A 10 22.97 5.38 -33.04
C ILE A 10 22.92 4.76 -31.65
N LEU A 11 23.61 5.36 -30.67
CA LEU A 11 23.35 5.09 -29.26
C LEU A 11 22.17 5.95 -28.82
N LEU A 12 21.01 5.32 -28.56
CA LEU A 12 20.00 5.91 -27.69
C LEU A 12 20.53 5.76 -26.25
N ALA A 13 20.84 6.87 -25.60
CA ALA A 13 20.99 6.91 -24.16
C ALA A 13 19.57 6.92 -23.56
N VAL A 14 19.18 5.81 -22.94
CA VAL A 14 18.01 5.77 -22.06
C VAL A 14 18.42 6.51 -20.79
N ALA A 15 17.89 7.71 -20.59
CA ALA A 15 17.96 8.39 -19.31
C ALA A 15 17.03 7.64 -18.35
N GLY A 16 17.60 6.74 -17.56
CA GLY A 16 16.91 6.22 -16.38
C GLY A 16 16.81 7.36 -15.37
N GLY A 17 15.63 7.97 -15.27
CA GLY A 17 15.28 8.72 -14.07
C GLY A 17 15.29 7.74 -12.89
N ALA A 18 15.91 8.14 -11.77
CA ALA A 18 15.77 7.39 -10.53
C ALA A 18 14.27 7.33 -10.20
N LYS A 19 13.68 6.14 -10.25
CA LYS A 19 12.35 5.92 -9.67
C LYS A 19 12.49 6.19 -8.17
N ALA A 20 11.53 6.91 -7.58
CA ALA A 20 11.35 6.92 -6.14
C ALA A 20 11.35 5.46 -5.65
N GLN A 21 11.99 5.20 -4.52
CA GLN A 21 12.05 3.87 -3.94
C GLN A 21 10.63 3.47 -3.53
N ALA A 22 10.04 2.51 -4.26
CA ALA A 22 8.76 1.92 -3.89
C ALA A 22 8.95 1.15 -2.59
N TYR A 23 8.10 1.40 -1.61
CA TYR A 23 8.12 0.71 -0.33
C TYR A 23 7.32 -0.60 -0.47
N PRO A 24 7.72 -1.70 0.17
CA PRO A 24 6.89 -2.89 0.21
C PRO A 24 5.50 -2.56 0.80
N ASP A 25 4.43 -2.74 0.03
CA ASP A 25 3.04 -2.80 0.50
C ASP A 25 2.08 -3.31 -0.59
N ASN A 26 0.77 -3.20 -0.35
CA ASN A 26 -0.25 -3.57 -1.32
C ASN A 26 -0.50 -2.51 -2.41
N LYS A 27 0.23 -1.39 -2.41
CA LYS A 27 0.20 -0.35 -3.44
C LYS A 27 1.38 -0.59 -4.37
N GLY A 28 1.18 -0.40 -5.66
CA GLY A 28 2.27 -0.63 -6.60
C GLY A 28 1.97 -0.17 -8.01
N THR A 29 2.98 -0.28 -8.86
CA THR A 29 2.90 0.12 -10.28
C THR A 29 2.78 -1.05 -11.24
N GLU A 30 2.92 -2.29 -10.76
CA GLU A 30 2.82 -3.50 -11.56
C GLU A 30 2.19 -4.64 -10.77
N PHE A 31 1.18 -5.29 -11.36
CA PHE A 31 0.50 -6.45 -10.79
C PHE A 31 0.39 -7.56 -11.84
N ILE A 32 0.56 -8.81 -11.40
CA ILE A 32 0.36 -9.99 -12.25
C ILE A 32 -0.51 -10.99 -11.49
N LEU A 33 -1.75 -11.11 -11.91
CA LEU A 33 -2.80 -11.82 -11.19
C LEU A 33 -3.64 -12.67 -12.15
N THR A 34 -4.61 -13.42 -11.63
CA THR A 34 -5.51 -14.30 -12.41
C THR A 34 -6.75 -14.64 -11.58
N PHE A 35 -7.66 -15.46 -12.09
CA PHE A 35 -8.82 -15.96 -11.36
C PHE A 35 -8.84 -17.49 -11.38
N PRO A 36 -8.81 -18.16 -10.22
CA PRO A 36 -9.20 -19.56 -10.11
C PRO A 36 -10.58 -19.86 -10.72
N GLU A 37 -10.87 -21.13 -10.97
CA GLU A 37 -12.09 -21.55 -11.66
C GLU A 37 -13.34 -21.29 -10.81
N ASN A 38 -14.19 -20.35 -11.23
CA ASN A 38 -15.47 -20.11 -10.57
C ASN A 38 -16.57 -21.01 -11.16
N PHE A 39 -17.61 -21.29 -10.39
CA PHE A 39 -18.79 -22.05 -10.81
C PHE A 39 -19.45 -21.43 -12.06
N GLN A 40 -19.52 -22.20 -13.15
CA GLN A 40 -19.84 -21.64 -14.47
C GLN A 40 -21.33 -21.53 -14.72
N ARG A 41 -21.90 -20.38 -14.35
CA ARG A 41 -23.29 -20.03 -14.68
C ARG A 41 -23.41 -19.14 -15.92
N GLN A 42 -22.28 -18.57 -16.38
CA GLN A 42 -22.11 -17.78 -17.60
C GLN A 42 -23.05 -16.57 -17.67
N ARG A 43 -23.26 -15.88 -16.53
CA ARG A 43 -24.09 -14.65 -16.52
C ARG A 43 -23.23 -13.40 -16.48
N HIS A 44 -22.17 -13.43 -15.68
CA HIS A 44 -21.31 -12.28 -15.46
C HIS A 44 -19.83 -12.61 -15.64
N ASP A 45 -19.08 -11.58 -16.00
CA ASP A 45 -17.65 -11.62 -16.26
C ASP A 45 -16.89 -11.09 -15.02
N PRO A 46 -15.65 -11.57 -14.75
CA PRO A 46 -14.82 -11.03 -13.68
C PRO A 46 -14.40 -9.59 -14.00
N ALA A 47 -14.01 -8.83 -12.97
CA ALA A 47 -13.58 -7.44 -13.10
C ALA A 47 -12.41 -7.10 -12.17
N LEU A 48 -11.68 -6.04 -12.50
CA LEU A 48 -10.75 -5.37 -11.61
C LEU A 48 -11.39 -4.12 -11.03
N PHE A 49 -11.20 -3.89 -9.75
CA PHE A 49 -11.55 -2.65 -9.08
C PHE A 49 -10.24 -1.97 -8.70
N ILE A 50 -10.02 -0.75 -9.19
CA ILE A 50 -8.74 -0.06 -9.06
C ILE A 50 -8.96 1.30 -8.40
N THR A 51 -8.11 1.63 -7.44
CA THR A 51 -8.08 2.94 -6.79
C THR A 51 -6.64 3.45 -6.65
N THR A 52 -6.47 4.72 -6.33
CA THR A 52 -5.17 5.36 -6.14
C THR A 52 -5.26 6.44 -5.08
N GLN A 53 -4.17 6.66 -4.35
CA GLN A 53 -3.98 7.82 -3.47
C GLN A 53 -3.31 8.99 -4.21
N SER A 54 -2.80 8.77 -5.42
CA SER A 54 -2.14 9.82 -6.19
C SER A 54 -3.12 10.94 -6.56
N ASP A 55 -2.74 12.17 -6.23
CA ASP A 55 -3.43 13.39 -6.69
C ASP A 55 -3.35 13.56 -8.22
N SER A 56 -2.36 12.92 -8.86
CA SER A 56 -2.29 12.82 -10.31
C SER A 56 -3.17 11.67 -10.82
N VAL A 57 -3.86 11.90 -11.95
CA VAL A 57 -4.61 10.85 -12.64
C VAL A 57 -3.66 9.73 -13.05
N ALA A 58 -3.91 8.52 -12.54
CA ALA A 58 -3.15 7.34 -12.86
C ALA A 58 -3.56 6.82 -14.25
N THR A 59 -2.59 6.59 -15.13
CA THR A 59 -2.78 5.90 -16.40
C THR A 59 -2.53 4.41 -16.18
N ILE A 60 -3.51 3.58 -16.52
CA ILE A 60 -3.46 2.13 -16.28
C ILE A 60 -3.49 1.39 -17.62
N THR A 61 -2.61 0.41 -17.78
CA THR A 61 -2.61 -0.52 -18.92
C THR A 61 -2.77 -1.95 -18.42
N ILE A 62 -3.82 -2.63 -18.90
CA ILE A 62 -4.13 -4.02 -18.59
C ILE A 62 -3.95 -4.85 -19.85
N THR A 63 -3.08 -5.86 -19.79
CA THR A 63 -2.79 -6.76 -20.91
C THR A 63 -3.28 -8.17 -20.58
N LEU A 64 -4.04 -8.77 -21.52
CA LEU A 64 -4.56 -10.13 -21.43
C LEU A 64 -3.81 -11.04 -22.41
N PRO A 65 -2.83 -11.87 -21.97
CA PRO A 65 -2.00 -12.68 -22.86
C PRO A 65 -2.76 -13.75 -23.63
N ALA A 66 -3.90 -14.21 -23.11
CA ALA A 66 -4.73 -15.22 -23.75
C ALA A 66 -5.30 -14.77 -25.10
N SER A 67 -5.78 -13.53 -25.17
CA SER A 67 -6.35 -12.92 -26.37
C SER A 67 -5.38 -11.98 -27.08
N GLY A 68 -4.40 -11.44 -26.36
CA GLY A 68 -3.55 -10.33 -26.80
C GLY A 68 -4.19 -8.96 -26.63
N ASP A 69 -5.32 -8.87 -25.93
CA ASP A 69 -6.04 -7.61 -25.71
C ASP A 69 -5.26 -6.69 -24.76
N ILE A 70 -5.36 -5.39 -25.04
CA ILE A 70 -4.80 -4.32 -24.24
C ILE A 70 -5.93 -3.33 -23.95
N ILE A 71 -6.20 -3.13 -22.67
CA ILE A 71 -7.20 -2.19 -22.16
C ILE A 71 -6.44 -1.04 -21.49
N THR A 72 -6.83 0.19 -21.78
CA THR A 72 -6.27 1.39 -21.15
C THR A 72 -7.38 2.11 -20.42
N GLU A 73 -7.13 2.39 -19.15
CA GLU A 73 -8.07 3.07 -18.25
C GLU A 73 -7.34 4.13 -17.43
N THR A 74 -8.12 4.93 -16.70
CA THR A 74 -7.58 5.90 -15.76
C THR A 74 -8.17 5.72 -14.38
N ALA A 75 -7.37 5.90 -13.33
CA ALA A 75 -7.87 6.03 -11.97
C ALA A 75 -7.61 7.44 -11.42
N THR A 76 -8.51 7.91 -10.57
CA THR A 76 -8.42 9.22 -9.91
C THR A 76 -8.72 9.02 -8.44
N VAL A 77 -7.98 9.74 -7.58
CA VAL A 77 -8.17 9.69 -6.14
C VAL A 77 -9.64 9.89 -5.74
N GLY A 78 -10.08 9.11 -4.75
CA GLY A 78 -11.46 9.13 -4.25
C GLY A 78 -12.52 8.51 -5.19
N GLN A 79 -12.10 7.80 -6.25
CA GLN A 79 -12.99 7.05 -7.14
C GLN A 79 -12.51 5.60 -7.28
N VAL A 80 -13.46 4.72 -7.62
CA VAL A 80 -13.20 3.32 -7.96
C VAL A 80 -13.34 3.16 -9.47
N THR A 81 -12.26 2.76 -10.13
CA THR A 81 -12.27 2.41 -11.55
C THR A 81 -12.53 0.92 -11.69
N GLU A 82 -13.71 0.57 -12.21
CA GLU A 82 -14.09 -0.81 -12.53
C GLU A 82 -13.71 -1.16 -13.97
N VAL A 83 -13.02 -2.29 -14.17
CA VAL A 83 -12.63 -2.79 -15.48
C VAL A 83 -13.13 -4.22 -15.66
N SER A 84 -14.17 -4.40 -16.47
CA SER A 84 -14.68 -5.73 -16.83
C SER A 84 -13.69 -6.48 -17.73
N LEU A 85 -13.49 -7.76 -17.44
CA LEU A 85 -12.54 -8.63 -18.12
C LEU A 85 -13.26 -9.79 -18.81
N THR A 86 -12.83 -10.14 -20.02
CA THR A 86 -13.42 -11.28 -20.73
C THR A 86 -13.07 -12.58 -20.00
N ARG A 87 -14.08 -13.25 -19.39
CA ARG A 87 -13.87 -14.45 -18.54
C ARG A 87 -12.97 -15.50 -19.18
N VAL A 88 -13.23 -15.83 -20.44
CA VAL A 88 -12.49 -16.90 -21.13
C VAL A 88 -11.00 -16.60 -21.26
N ASP A 89 -10.56 -15.36 -21.07
CA ASP A 89 -9.16 -14.94 -21.18
C ASP A 89 -8.42 -14.91 -19.84
N VAL A 90 -9.13 -14.97 -18.72
CA VAL A 90 -8.55 -14.75 -17.39
C VAL A 90 -8.88 -15.82 -16.35
N GLU A 91 -9.96 -16.59 -16.56
CA GLU A 91 -10.35 -17.70 -15.69
C GLU A 91 -9.50 -18.95 -15.97
N LEU A 92 -8.83 -19.45 -14.93
CA LEU A 92 -8.18 -20.74 -14.92
C LEU A 92 -9.22 -21.87 -14.97
N ARG A 93 -8.89 -23.01 -15.59
CA ARG A 93 -9.82 -24.13 -15.72
C ARG A 93 -9.13 -25.48 -15.57
N GLY A 94 -9.70 -26.33 -14.72
CA GLY A 94 -9.17 -27.66 -14.46
C GLY A 94 -7.79 -27.62 -13.81
N SER A 95 -7.07 -28.75 -13.85
CA SER A 95 -5.70 -28.84 -13.36
C SER A 95 -4.70 -28.91 -14.51
N GLY A 96 -3.95 -27.83 -14.73
CA GLY A 96 -2.97 -27.75 -15.81
C GLY A 96 -2.40 -26.34 -16.00
N LYS A 97 -1.49 -26.22 -16.99
CA LYS A 97 -0.95 -24.93 -17.42
C LYS A 97 -1.90 -24.18 -18.36
N SER A 98 -1.85 -22.84 -18.31
CA SER A 98 -2.51 -21.95 -19.27
C SER A 98 -1.80 -20.59 -19.37
N ASN A 99 -2.38 -19.64 -20.09
CA ASN A 99 -1.87 -18.28 -20.29
C ASN A 99 -2.91 -17.23 -19.85
N LYS A 100 -3.56 -17.47 -18.72
CA LYS A 100 -4.72 -16.69 -18.20
C LYS A 100 -4.32 -15.62 -17.18
N ALA A 101 -3.07 -15.15 -17.27
CA ALA A 101 -2.61 -14.05 -16.43
C ALA A 101 -3.28 -12.73 -16.85
N ILE A 102 -3.31 -11.79 -15.93
CA ILE A 102 -3.69 -10.41 -16.15
C ILE A 102 -2.48 -9.58 -15.74
N HIS A 103 -1.93 -8.80 -16.66
CA HIS A 103 -0.80 -7.93 -16.39
C HIS A 103 -1.28 -6.48 -16.32
N VAL A 104 -1.24 -5.90 -15.13
CA VAL A 104 -1.63 -4.50 -14.88
C VAL A 104 -0.37 -3.69 -14.67
N THR A 105 -0.28 -2.53 -15.31
CA THR A 105 0.79 -1.54 -15.09
C THR A 105 0.20 -0.15 -14.94
N SER A 106 0.85 0.68 -14.13
CA SER A 106 0.49 2.09 -13.97
C SER A 106 1.72 2.98 -13.86
N ASP A 107 1.54 4.27 -14.15
CA ASP A 107 2.56 5.32 -14.03
C ASP A 107 2.73 5.84 -12.59
N VAL A 108 1.75 5.61 -11.72
CA VAL A 108 1.75 5.89 -10.28
C VAL A 108 1.26 4.67 -9.50
N GLU A 109 1.43 4.67 -8.18
CA GLU A 109 0.95 3.57 -7.35
C GLU A 109 -0.59 3.50 -7.30
N ILE A 110 -1.10 2.29 -7.45
CA ILE A 110 -2.52 1.95 -7.39
C ILE A 110 -2.73 0.77 -6.44
N VAL A 111 -3.95 0.59 -5.98
CA VAL A 111 -4.42 -0.63 -5.30
C VAL A 111 -5.40 -1.34 -6.23
N VAL A 112 -5.25 -2.66 -6.37
CA VAL A 112 -6.05 -3.48 -7.29
C VAL A 112 -6.77 -4.57 -6.50
N TYR A 113 -8.06 -4.74 -6.76
CA TYR A 113 -8.87 -5.84 -6.26
C TYR A 113 -9.37 -6.68 -7.43
N GLY A 114 -9.23 -8.01 -7.31
CA GLY A 114 -9.82 -8.94 -8.26
C GLY A 114 -11.20 -9.37 -7.79
N VAL A 115 -12.23 -9.15 -8.60
CA VAL A 115 -13.62 -9.48 -8.27
C VAL A 115 -14.15 -10.48 -9.27
N PHE A 116 -14.60 -11.64 -8.80
CA PHE A 116 -15.30 -12.60 -9.64
C PHE A 116 -16.72 -12.81 -9.14
N ALA A 117 -17.59 -11.82 -9.40
CA ALA A 117 -18.99 -11.88 -9.04
C ALA A 117 -19.82 -12.58 -10.13
N GLU A 118 -19.83 -13.90 -10.15
CA GLU A 118 -20.81 -14.66 -10.94
C GLU A 118 -22.13 -14.75 -10.17
N TRP A 119 -23.27 -14.90 -10.86
CA TRP A 119 -24.59 -14.94 -10.21
C TRP A 119 -24.62 -15.95 -9.07
N ALA A 120 -24.70 -15.49 -7.81
CA ALA A 120 -24.68 -16.31 -6.59
C ALA A 120 -23.43 -17.22 -6.44
N SER A 121 -22.30 -16.76 -6.97
CA SER A 121 -20.95 -17.34 -6.83
C SER A 121 -19.91 -16.22 -6.97
N SER A 122 -19.72 -15.46 -5.90
CA SER A 122 -18.95 -14.22 -5.82
C SER A 122 -17.98 -14.23 -4.63
N ASP A 123 -16.74 -13.83 -4.90
CA ASP A 123 -15.81 -13.38 -3.86
C ASP A 123 -14.78 -12.45 -4.51
N ALA A 124 -14.00 -11.76 -3.68
CA ALA A 124 -12.98 -10.81 -4.12
C ALA A 124 -11.69 -10.94 -3.31
N TYR A 125 -10.58 -10.51 -3.89
CA TYR A 125 -9.27 -10.56 -3.24
C TYR A 125 -8.51 -9.25 -3.40
N LEU A 126 -7.63 -8.95 -2.45
CA LEU A 126 -6.65 -7.87 -2.57
C LEU A 126 -5.46 -8.35 -3.41
N ALA A 127 -5.20 -7.71 -4.54
CA ALA A 127 -4.05 -8.07 -5.36
C ALA A 127 -2.76 -7.44 -4.81
N LEU A 128 -1.69 -8.23 -4.81
CA LEU A 128 -0.37 -7.84 -4.35
C LEU A 128 0.52 -7.46 -5.57
N PRO A 129 1.26 -6.35 -5.49
CA PRO A 129 2.16 -5.92 -6.56
C PRO A 129 3.38 -6.83 -6.71
N THR A 130 4.07 -6.75 -7.85
CA THR A 130 5.16 -7.69 -8.19
C THR A 130 6.42 -7.54 -7.34
N ASP A 131 6.58 -6.44 -6.62
CA ASP A 131 7.71 -6.10 -5.75
C ASP A 131 7.59 -6.66 -4.32
N VAL A 132 6.42 -7.15 -3.92
CA VAL A 132 6.18 -7.80 -2.61
C VAL A 132 5.95 -9.30 -2.68
N LEU A 133 6.06 -9.90 -3.87
CA LEU A 133 5.90 -11.35 -4.06
C LEU A 133 7.15 -12.11 -3.61
N GLY A 134 6.95 -13.34 -3.14
CA GLY A 134 8.01 -14.20 -2.63
C GLY A 134 8.03 -15.57 -3.28
N THR A 135 8.76 -16.50 -2.67
CA THR A 135 9.08 -17.81 -3.26
C THR A 135 8.53 -19.00 -2.51
N GLU A 136 7.94 -18.82 -1.33
CA GLU A 136 7.39 -19.90 -0.51
C GLU A 136 5.97 -19.57 -0.06
N TYR A 137 5.06 -20.53 -0.24
CA TYR A 137 3.65 -20.40 0.10
C TYR A 137 3.10 -21.73 0.65
N PHE A 138 2.11 -21.64 1.54
CA PHE A 138 1.19 -22.74 1.83
C PHE A 138 -0.23 -22.29 1.52
N VAL A 139 -1.01 -23.18 0.91
CA VAL A 139 -2.37 -22.87 0.44
C VAL A 139 -3.38 -23.11 1.58
N PRO A 140 -4.23 -22.14 1.93
CA PRO A 140 -5.46 -22.37 2.70
C PRO A 140 -6.69 -22.47 1.79
N CYS A 141 -7.36 -23.61 1.77
CA CYS A 141 -8.67 -23.78 1.15
C CYS A 141 -9.74 -23.97 2.25
N ALA A 142 -11.00 -24.10 1.86
CA ALA A 142 -12.06 -24.53 2.77
C ALA A 142 -12.35 -26.04 2.64
N THR A 143 -12.83 -26.62 3.74
CA THR A 143 -13.31 -28.00 3.79
C THR A 143 -14.44 -28.22 2.79
N ILE A 144 -14.31 -29.23 1.93
CA ILE A 144 -15.33 -29.58 0.94
C ILE A 144 -16.36 -30.52 1.57
N THR A 145 -17.58 -30.02 1.80
CA THR A 145 -18.67 -30.85 2.33
C THR A 145 -19.31 -31.67 1.21
N ARG A 146 -19.05 -32.99 1.20
CA ARG A 146 -19.58 -33.93 0.20
C ARG A 146 -20.83 -34.65 0.70
N GLY A 147 -22.00 -34.24 0.24
CA GLY A 147 -23.25 -34.92 0.59
C GLY A 147 -24.42 -34.72 -0.39
N TRP A 148 -24.32 -33.76 -1.30
CA TRP A 148 -25.35 -33.43 -2.29
C TRP A 148 -24.69 -32.83 -3.54
N SER A 149 -25.43 -32.78 -4.66
CA SER A 149 -25.02 -32.03 -5.84
C SER A 149 -25.54 -30.61 -5.77
N GLU A 150 -24.70 -29.64 -6.12
CA GLU A 150 -25.13 -28.26 -6.37
C GLU A 150 -25.45 -28.11 -7.86
N GLU A 151 -26.69 -27.75 -8.21
CA GLU A 151 -27.17 -27.65 -9.60
C GLU A 151 -26.84 -28.87 -10.51
N GLY A 152 -26.70 -30.07 -9.91
CA GLY A 152 -26.34 -31.30 -10.62
C GLY A 152 -24.83 -31.55 -10.77
N PHE A 153 -23.99 -30.65 -10.26
CA PHE A 153 -22.54 -30.80 -10.19
C PHE A 153 -22.11 -31.45 -8.88
N TYR A 154 -21.23 -32.45 -8.98
CA TYR A 154 -20.65 -33.17 -7.85
C TYR A 154 -19.16 -32.88 -7.67
N ASN A 155 -18.52 -32.26 -8.66
CA ASN A 155 -17.10 -31.93 -8.63
C ASN A 155 -16.97 -30.44 -8.32
N LEU A 156 -16.86 -30.12 -7.04
CA LEU A 156 -16.67 -28.76 -6.51
C LEU A 156 -15.32 -28.75 -5.77
N PRO A 157 -14.21 -28.62 -6.52
CA PRO A 157 -12.89 -28.79 -5.97
C PRO A 157 -12.48 -27.63 -5.06
N SER A 158 -11.55 -27.91 -4.16
CA SER A 158 -10.65 -26.88 -3.65
C SER A 158 -9.53 -26.69 -4.66
N GLU A 159 -8.95 -25.51 -4.69
CA GLU A 159 -8.03 -25.13 -5.75
C GLU A 159 -7.04 -24.05 -5.35
N PHE A 160 -5.98 -23.94 -6.14
CA PHE A 160 -5.07 -22.81 -6.11
C PHE A 160 -4.52 -22.54 -7.50
N GLY A 161 -4.25 -21.26 -7.76
CA GLY A 161 -3.62 -20.76 -8.97
C GLY A 161 -2.22 -20.25 -8.70
N VAL A 162 -1.31 -20.40 -9.67
CA VAL A 162 0.03 -19.80 -9.62
C VAL A 162 0.30 -19.07 -10.93
N VAL A 163 0.91 -17.89 -10.87
CA VAL A 163 1.31 -17.10 -12.04
C VAL A 163 2.81 -16.83 -12.04
N GLY A 164 3.46 -17.08 -13.17
CA GLY A 164 4.87 -16.77 -13.38
C GLY A 164 5.09 -15.26 -13.55
N VAL A 165 5.95 -14.69 -12.71
CA VAL A 165 6.35 -13.26 -12.77
C VAL A 165 7.62 -13.08 -13.61
N HIS A 166 8.46 -14.11 -13.69
CA HIS A 166 9.69 -14.10 -14.48
C HIS A 166 9.76 -15.30 -15.42
N ASP A 167 10.47 -15.14 -16.54
CA ASP A 167 10.71 -16.24 -17.47
C ASP A 167 11.54 -17.37 -16.84
N GLY A 168 11.26 -18.61 -17.23
CA GLY A 168 11.96 -19.79 -16.75
C GLY A 168 11.91 -19.99 -15.23
N THR A 169 10.81 -19.57 -14.58
CA THR A 169 10.58 -19.80 -13.15
C THR A 169 10.19 -21.25 -12.92
N THR A 170 10.89 -21.95 -12.05
CA THR A 170 10.58 -23.33 -11.68
C THR A 170 9.76 -23.34 -10.39
N VAL A 171 8.49 -23.76 -10.49
CA VAL A 171 7.58 -23.92 -9.36
C VAL A 171 7.51 -25.39 -8.97
N THR A 172 7.84 -25.71 -7.73
CA THR A 172 7.72 -27.05 -7.14
C THR A 172 6.54 -27.08 -6.17
N ILE A 173 5.65 -28.05 -6.38
CA ILE A 173 4.40 -28.19 -5.63
C ILE A 173 4.43 -29.52 -4.88
N THR A 174 4.21 -29.45 -3.57
CA THR A 174 3.98 -30.60 -2.69
C THR A 174 2.51 -30.59 -2.27
N PRO A 175 1.63 -31.35 -2.94
CA PRO A 175 0.19 -31.27 -2.68
C PRO A 175 -0.17 -31.99 -1.37
N SER A 176 -1.05 -31.42 -0.55
CA SER A 176 -1.51 -32.05 0.70
C SER A 176 -2.50 -33.20 0.47
N GLN A 177 -3.10 -33.25 -0.72
CA GLN A 177 -4.00 -34.31 -1.17
C GLN A 177 -3.49 -34.92 -2.49
N ALA A 178 -4.05 -36.07 -2.87
CA ALA A 178 -3.81 -36.61 -4.20
C ALA A 178 -4.44 -35.71 -5.27
N VAL A 179 -3.66 -35.35 -6.29
CA VAL A 179 -4.07 -34.46 -7.38
C VAL A 179 -3.79 -35.10 -8.73
N THR A 180 -4.40 -34.56 -9.79
CA THR A 180 -4.01 -34.89 -11.17
C THR A 180 -3.75 -33.58 -11.89
N PHE A 181 -2.53 -33.38 -12.39
CA PHE A 181 -2.11 -32.16 -13.08
C PHE A 181 -1.59 -32.52 -14.47
N ASP A 182 -2.10 -31.85 -15.52
CA ASP A 182 -1.80 -32.14 -16.92
C ASP A 182 -1.93 -33.64 -17.27
N GLY A 183 -2.98 -34.28 -16.73
CA GLY A 183 -3.27 -35.70 -16.94
C GLY A 183 -2.37 -36.68 -16.18
N THR A 184 -1.43 -36.20 -15.36
CA THR A 184 -0.55 -37.03 -14.52
C THR A 184 -1.00 -36.97 -13.07
N SER A 185 -1.17 -38.14 -12.43
CA SER A 185 -1.57 -38.21 -11.02
C SER A 185 -0.37 -38.17 -10.07
N TYR A 186 -0.51 -37.38 -9.01
CA TYR A 186 0.45 -37.25 -7.93
C TYR A 186 -0.22 -37.61 -6.61
N THR A 187 0.48 -38.38 -5.77
CA THR A 187 -0.01 -38.71 -4.43
C THR A 187 0.22 -37.55 -3.46
N ALA A 188 -0.52 -37.51 -2.35
CA ALA A 188 -0.28 -36.51 -1.30
C ALA A 188 1.18 -36.57 -0.82
N GLY A 189 1.82 -35.42 -0.71
CA GLY A 189 3.24 -35.27 -0.33
C GLY A 189 4.24 -35.61 -1.44
N GLN A 190 3.79 -35.96 -2.65
CA GLN A 190 4.68 -36.21 -3.79
C GLN A 190 4.93 -34.93 -4.58
N ASP A 191 6.16 -34.45 -4.55
CA ASP A 191 6.57 -33.27 -5.31
C ASP A 191 6.42 -33.45 -6.82
N PHE A 192 6.04 -32.36 -7.48
CA PHE A 192 6.19 -32.19 -8.92
C PHE A 192 6.56 -30.74 -9.25
N SER A 193 7.28 -30.54 -10.35
CA SER A 193 7.74 -29.22 -10.75
C SER A 193 7.19 -28.84 -12.12
N VAL A 194 6.85 -27.56 -12.25
CA VAL A 194 6.33 -26.94 -13.47
C VAL A 194 7.19 -25.72 -13.77
N GLN A 195 7.68 -25.60 -15.00
CA GLN A 195 8.29 -24.33 -15.45
C GLN A 195 7.20 -23.40 -15.96
N LEU A 196 7.24 -22.16 -15.49
CA LEU A 196 6.40 -21.05 -15.94
C LEU A 196 7.30 -19.96 -16.52
N ASP A 197 7.01 -19.56 -17.74
CA ASP A 197 7.47 -18.28 -18.26
C ASP A 197 6.63 -17.13 -17.70
N ARG A 198 7.08 -15.89 -17.88
CA ARG A 198 6.34 -14.72 -17.40
C ARG A 198 4.96 -14.68 -18.06
N LEU A 199 3.92 -14.43 -17.24
CA LEU A 199 2.50 -14.45 -17.60
C LEU A 199 1.90 -15.83 -17.94
N GLU A 200 2.68 -16.92 -17.82
CA GLU A 200 2.08 -18.25 -17.81
C GLU A 200 1.45 -18.52 -16.44
N THR A 201 0.35 -19.25 -16.45
CA THR A 201 -0.40 -19.63 -15.27
C THR A 201 -0.49 -21.14 -15.14
N LEU A 202 -0.76 -21.62 -13.92
CA LEU A 202 -1.23 -22.98 -13.68
C LEU A 202 -2.32 -22.98 -12.62
N GLN A 203 -3.13 -24.04 -12.64
CA GLN A 203 -4.09 -24.35 -11.57
C GLN A 203 -3.96 -25.81 -11.13
N VAL A 204 -4.17 -26.05 -9.84
CA VAL A 204 -4.30 -27.39 -9.27
C VAL A 204 -5.62 -27.49 -8.52
N GLN A 205 -6.38 -28.54 -8.80
CA GLN A 205 -7.65 -28.83 -8.15
C GLN A 205 -7.60 -30.20 -7.47
N ALA A 206 -8.29 -30.31 -6.36
CA ALA A 206 -8.60 -31.60 -5.75
C ALA A 206 -10.05 -31.63 -5.27
N SER A 207 -10.63 -32.82 -5.32
CA SER A 207 -11.97 -33.04 -4.74
C SER A 207 -11.95 -32.97 -3.19
N ALA A 208 -10.77 -33.03 -2.57
CA ALA A 208 -10.54 -32.90 -1.13
C ALA A 208 -9.91 -31.54 -0.82
N ASP A 209 -9.86 -31.15 0.45
CA ASP A 209 -9.29 -29.88 0.92
C ASP A 209 -7.76 -29.85 0.71
N LEU A 210 -7.29 -28.96 -0.16
CA LEU A 210 -5.88 -28.76 -0.51
C LEU A 210 -5.09 -27.95 0.51
N THR A 211 -5.68 -27.62 1.66
CA THR A 211 -4.98 -26.86 2.68
C THR A 211 -3.67 -27.53 3.09
N GLY A 212 -2.62 -26.73 3.22
CA GLY A 212 -1.28 -27.20 3.56
C GLY A 212 -0.45 -27.64 2.37
N SER A 213 -0.98 -27.58 1.14
CA SER A 213 -0.17 -27.78 -0.06
C SER A 213 0.93 -26.71 -0.10
N ARG A 214 2.18 -27.15 -0.24
CA ARG A 214 3.36 -26.27 -0.25
C ARG A 214 3.77 -25.94 -1.68
N ILE A 215 4.08 -24.68 -1.92
CA ILE A 215 4.57 -24.18 -3.20
C ILE A 215 5.91 -23.50 -2.94
N VAL A 216 6.94 -23.92 -3.67
CA VAL A 216 8.27 -23.30 -3.63
C VAL A 216 8.72 -22.98 -5.05
N ALA A 217 9.09 -21.73 -5.30
CA ALA A 217 9.63 -21.27 -6.57
C ALA A 217 11.10 -20.84 -6.44
N ASP A 218 11.83 -20.82 -7.56
CA ASP A 218 13.19 -20.27 -7.61
C ASP A 218 13.24 -18.76 -7.86
N ARG A 219 12.08 -18.16 -8.17
CA ARG A 219 11.84 -16.72 -8.34
C ARG A 219 10.43 -16.37 -7.86
N PRO A 220 10.14 -15.09 -7.55
CA PRO A 220 8.82 -14.67 -7.10
C PRO A 220 7.69 -15.13 -8.03
N VAL A 221 6.57 -15.55 -7.42
CA VAL A 221 5.34 -15.96 -8.11
C VAL A 221 4.12 -15.40 -7.41
N THR A 222 3.04 -15.20 -8.15
CA THR A 222 1.72 -14.95 -7.57
C THR A 222 1.09 -16.29 -7.19
N VAL A 223 0.44 -16.37 -6.02
CA VAL A 223 -0.34 -17.54 -5.60
C VAL A 223 -1.71 -17.09 -5.09
N LEU A 224 -2.77 -17.72 -5.58
CA LEU A 224 -4.13 -17.55 -5.07
C LEU A 224 -4.63 -18.88 -4.51
N SER A 225 -5.35 -18.83 -3.41
CA SER A 225 -6.09 -19.98 -2.87
C SER A 225 -7.57 -19.82 -3.10
N GLY A 226 -8.29 -20.94 -3.18
CA GLY A 226 -9.74 -20.87 -3.26
C GLY A 226 -10.46 -22.19 -3.27
N ASN A 227 -11.74 -22.07 -3.61
CA ASN A 227 -12.65 -23.17 -3.88
C ASN A 227 -13.53 -22.74 -5.06
N LEU A 228 -13.74 -23.66 -6.01
CA LEU A 228 -14.63 -23.39 -7.15
C LEU A 228 -16.05 -23.07 -6.68
N PHE A 229 -16.50 -23.79 -5.65
CA PHE A 229 -17.73 -23.53 -4.91
C PHE A 229 -17.71 -24.36 -3.62
N THR A 230 -18.05 -23.76 -2.47
CA THR A 230 -18.11 -24.51 -1.20
C THR A 230 -19.07 -23.91 -0.20
N VAL A 231 -19.64 -24.78 0.65
CA VAL A 231 -20.47 -24.40 1.80
C VAL A 231 -19.59 -24.38 3.04
N VAL A 232 -19.41 -23.18 3.63
CA VAL A 232 -18.65 -22.99 4.86
C VAL A 232 -19.59 -23.13 6.07
N GLY A 233 -19.29 -24.01 7.01
CA GLY A 233 -20.14 -24.23 8.19
C GLY A 233 -20.23 -25.68 8.69
N ASN A 234 -19.21 -26.51 8.43
CA ASN A 234 -19.02 -27.87 8.95
C ASN A 234 -20.30 -28.72 9.08
N GLY A 235 -20.77 -29.25 7.94
CA GLY A 235 -21.90 -30.19 7.89
C GLY A 235 -23.28 -29.53 7.79
N GLN A 236 -23.33 -28.20 7.73
CA GLN A 236 -24.54 -27.48 7.35
C GLN A 236 -24.80 -27.61 5.84
N SER A 237 -26.06 -27.82 5.49
CA SER A 237 -26.56 -27.57 4.13
C SER A 237 -27.01 -26.12 4.05
N GLY A 238 -26.67 -25.40 2.99
CA GLY A 238 -27.03 -24.00 2.83
C GLY A 238 -26.45 -23.39 1.56
N SER A 239 -26.31 -22.07 1.55
CA SER A 239 -25.64 -21.40 0.45
C SER A 239 -24.14 -21.68 0.49
N GLY A 240 -23.55 -21.76 -0.70
CA GLY A 240 -22.12 -21.89 -0.87
C GLY A 240 -21.66 -20.83 -1.85
N ASP A 241 -20.36 -20.62 -1.88
CA ASP A 241 -19.76 -19.60 -2.72
C ASP A 241 -18.44 -20.06 -3.33
N TYR A 242 -18.05 -19.41 -4.41
CA TYR A 242 -16.66 -19.33 -4.84
C TYR A 242 -15.87 -18.62 -3.74
N LEU A 243 -14.69 -19.13 -3.40
CA LEU A 243 -13.82 -18.49 -2.42
C LEU A 243 -12.51 -18.15 -3.09
N VAL A 244 -11.97 -16.96 -2.83
CA VAL A 244 -10.65 -16.58 -3.34
C VAL A 244 -9.95 -15.61 -2.41
N GLU A 245 -8.64 -15.75 -2.27
CA GLU A 245 -7.78 -14.70 -1.74
C GLU A 245 -6.36 -14.88 -2.30
N MET A 246 -5.63 -13.77 -2.44
CA MET A 246 -4.21 -13.81 -2.84
C MET A 246 -3.34 -14.06 -1.61
N ILE A 247 -2.49 -15.09 -1.67
CA ILE A 247 -1.70 -15.50 -0.51
C ILE A 247 -0.46 -14.60 -0.40
N PRO A 248 -0.24 -13.91 0.72
CA PRO A 248 1.04 -13.25 0.96
C PRO A 248 2.16 -14.30 1.13
N PRO A 249 3.39 -14.03 0.68
CA PRO A 249 4.49 -14.98 0.80
C PRO A 249 4.85 -15.25 2.27
N VAL A 250 5.37 -16.45 2.54
CA VAL A 250 5.62 -16.92 3.91
C VAL A 250 6.54 -15.99 4.70
N ASP A 251 7.48 -15.30 4.06
CA ASP A 251 8.39 -14.35 4.70
C ASP A 251 7.70 -13.10 5.28
N THR A 252 6.46 -12.81 4.89
CA THR A 252 5.64 -11.73 5.44
C THR A 252 4.67 -12.18 6.55
N TRP A 253 4.63 -13.49 6.85
CA TRP A 253 3.71 -14.03 7.85
C TRP A 253 4.16 -13.69 9.27
N GLY A 254 3.20 -13.45 10.16
CA GLY A 254 3.44 -13.02 11.53
C GLY A 254 3.04 -14.05 12.59
N LYS A 255 3.12 -13.62 13.85
CA LYS A 255 2.95 -14.49 15.03
C LYS A 255 1.87 -14.01 16.01
N GLU A 256 1.28 -12.85 15.80
CA GLU A 256 0.24 -12.28 16.66
C GLU A 256 -0.88 -11.73 15.79
N PHE A 257 -2.12 -12.06 16.14
CA PHE A 257 -3.31 -11.66 15.39
C PHE A 257 -4.44 -11.26 16.34
N ILE A 258 -5.21 -10.28 15.88
CA ILE A 258 -6.45 -9.84 16.52
C ILE A 258 -7.60 -10.15 15.58
N THR A 259 -8.56 -10.96 16.04
CA THR A 259 -9.77 -11.26 15.27
C THR A 259 -10.93 -10.40 15.75
N VAL A 260 -11.73 -9.94 14.80
CA VAL A 260 -12.92 -9.14 15.05
C VAL A 260 -14.12 -9.87 14.43
N PRO A 261 -15.23 -10.09 15.16
CA PRO A 261 -16.43 -10.66 14.58
C PRO A 261 -16.91 -9.88 13.36
N LEU A 262 -17.43 -10.59 12.36
CA LEU A 262 -18.04 -9.93 11.20
C LEU A 262 -19.42 -9.35 11.56
N ALA A 263 -19.67 -8.11 11.16
CA ALA A 263 -20.96 -7.46 11.32
C ALA A 263 -22.08 -8.27 10.68
N VAL A 264 -23.31 -8.14 11.20
CA VAL A 264 -24.53 -8.83 10.75
C VAL A 264 -24.55 -10.35 11.05
N ARG A 265 -23.40 -11.02 11.09
CA ARG A 265 -23.29 -12.46 11.38
C ARG A 265 -23.67 -12.75 12.83
N THR A 266 -24.58 -13.69 13.05
CA THR A 266 -24.96 -14.13 14.41
C THR A 266 -24.53 -15.55 14.71
N GLY A 267 -24.17 -16.34 13.70
CA GLY A 267 -23.63 -17.70 13.82
C GLY A 267 -22.10 -17.75 14.00
N GLY A 268 -21.46 -16.59 13.99
CA GLY A 268 -20.01 -16.44 14.03
C GLY A 268 -19.31 -17.05 12.81
N ASP A 269 -18.00 -17.20 12.91
CA ASP A 269 -17.11 -17.43 11.76
C ASP A 269 -16.24 -18.68 11.99
N ILE A 270 -15.56 -19.12 10.94
CA ILE A 270 -14.55 -20.18 11.02
C ILE A 270 -13.19 -19.54 10.81
N PHE A 271 -12.23 -19.91 11.65
CA PHE A 271 -10.84 -19.52 11.51
C PHE A 271 -9.97 -20.74 11.28
N ARG A 272 -8.95 -20.58 10.46
CA ARG A 272 -7.94 -21.60 10.19
C ARG A 272 -6.54 -21.03 10.32
N VAL A 273 -5.74 -21.66 11.17
CA VAL A 273 -4.31 -21.34 11.34
C VAL A 273 -3.51 -22.36 10.54
N VAL A 274 -2.67 -21.90 9.60
CA VAL A 274 -1.75 -22.75 8.83
C VAL A 274 -0.31 -22.46 9.27
N ALA A 275 0.43 -23.49 9.67
CA ALA A 275 1.80 -23.32 10.15
C ALA A 275 2.81 -23.32 9.00
N ALA A 276 3.71 -22.33 8.98
CA ALA A 276 4.80 -22.30 8.00
C ALA A 276 5.99 -23.21 8.39
N ARG A 277 6.12 -23.54 9.68
CA ARG A 277 7.29 -24.21 10.25
C ARG A 277 6.90 -25.35 11.17
N ASP A 278 7.83 -26.28 11.36
CA ASP A 278 7.65 -27.44 12.25
C ASP A 278 7.59 -27.04 13.72
N ASN A 279 6.87 -27.84 14.53
CA ASN A 279 6.74 -27.63 15.97
C ASN A 279 6.16 -26.25 16.37
N THR A 280 5.29 -25.68 15.53
CA THR A 280 4.59 -24.42 15.79
C THR A 280 3.60 -24.60 16.94
N GLN A 281 3.83 -23.89 18.04
CA GLN A 281 2.92 -23.83 19.18
C GLN A 281 1.98 -22.65 19.01
N ILE A 282 0.67 -22.88 19.10
CA ILE A 282 -0.36 -21.85 18.96
C ILE A 282 -1.03 -21.60 20.31
N THR A 283 -1.43 -20.38 20.58
CA THR A 283 -2.35 -20.04 21.68
C THR A 283 -3.50 -19.24 21.12
N VAL A 284 -4.74 -19.63 21.46
CA VAL A 284 -5.95 -18.87 21.10
C VAL A 284 -6.77 -18.64 22.35
N THR A 285 -7.35 -17.45 22.47
CA THR A 285 -8.22 -17.06 23.59
C THR A 285 -9.24 -18.15 23.91
N ASN A 286 -9.19 -18.63 25.16
CA ASN A 286 -10.06 -19.69 25.72
C ASN A 286 -10.08 -21.02 24.95
N ARG A 287 -9.03 -21.31 24.16
CA ARG A 287 -8.92 -22.54 23.36
C ARG A 287 -7.58 -23.22 23.60
N SER A 288 -7.48 -24.50 23.23
CA SER A 288 -6.27 -25.31 23.38
C SER A 288 -5.94 -25.99 22.04
N PRO A 289 -5.25 -25.28 21.13
CA PRO A 289 -4.86 -25.83 19.84
C PRO A 289 -3.78 -26.90 19.99
N PRO A 290 -3.63 -27.80 19.01
CA PRO A 290 -2.50 -28.71 18.93
C PRO A 290 -1.21 -27.96 18.52
N THR A 291 -0.06 -28.61 18.70
CA THR A 291 1.18 -28.24 18.00
C THR A 291 1.05 -28.65 16.54
N LEU A 292 1.45 -27.77 15.62
CA LEU A 292 1.40 -28.01 14.18
C LEU A 292 2.81 -28.11 13.59
N ASN A 293 2.96 -28.98 12.59
CA ASN A 293 4.12 -28.99 11.72
C ASN A 293 3.89 -28.14 10.47
N ALA A 294 4.93 -27.92 9.67
CA ALA A 294 4.82 -27.10 8.46
C ALA A 294 3.75 -27.68 7.50
N GLY A 295 2.84 -26.83 7.06
CA GLY A 295 1.69 -27.18 6.23
C GLY A 295 0.52 -27.83 6.98
N GLU A 296 0.68 -28.21 8.25
CA GLU A 296 -0.46 -28.62 9.07
C GLU A 296 -1.29 -27.38 9.45
N PHE A 297 -2.59 -27.60 9.65
CA PHE A 297 -3.52 -26.55 10.02
C PHE A 297 -4.42 -26.97 11.18
N TRP A 298 -4.95 -25.97 11.88
CA TRP A 298 -5.99 -26.15 12.88
C TRP A 298 -7.15 -25.21 12.60
N GLU A 299 -8.35 -25.77 12.60
CA GLU A 299 -9.60 -25.03 12.37
C GLU A 299 -10.39 -24.93 13.67
N PHE A 300 -10.99 -23.76 13.91
CA PHE A 300 -11.87 -23.53 15.03
C PHE A 300 -13.00 -22.55 14.67
N GLU A 301 -14.12 -22.68 15.38
CA GLU A 301 -15.22 -21.72 15.26
C GLU A 301 -15.09 -20.63 16.33
N ALA A 302 -15.42 -19.40 15.96
CA ALA A 302 -15.62 -18.27 16.86
C ALA A 302 -17.10 -17.88 16.88
N GLY A 303 -17.63 -17.53 18.06
CA GLY A 303 -18.95 -16.95 18.18
C GLY A 303 -19.02 -15.52 17.64
N SER A 304 -20.21 -15.06 17.27
CA SER A 304 -20.48 -13.72 16.72
C SER A 304 -20.19 -12.54 17.66
N ASN A 305 -19.79 -12.81 18.90
CA ASN A 305 -19.40 -11.83 19.89
C ASN A 305 -18.01 -12.11 20.49
N GLU A 306 -17.26 -13.05 19.90
CA GLU A 306 -15.94 -13.43 20.38
C GLU A 306 -14.83 -12.68 19.65
N TYR A 307 -14.16 -11.79 20.39
CA TYR A 307 -12.90 -11.18 19.99
C TYR A 307 -11.78 -12.10 20.47
N LEU A 308 -10.88 -12.49 19.58
CA LEU A 308 -9.85 -13.48 19.92
C LEU A 308 -8.47 -12.90 19.66
N HIS A 309 -7.60 -13.14 20.63
CA HIS A 309 -6.16 -13.04 20.47
C HIS A 309 -5.61 -14.41 20.07
N VAL A 310 -4.86 -14.45 18.97
CA VAL A 310 -4.17 -15.63 18.43
C VAL A 310 -2.67 -15.34 18.41
N THR A 311 -1.87 -16.20 19.02
CA THR A 311 -0.40 -16.12 18.97
C THR A 311 0.22 -17.45 18.56
N SER A 312 1.43 -17.40 18.01
CA SER A 312 2.22 -18.57 17.66
C SER A 312 3.71 -18.40 17.95
N SER A 313 4.42 -19.52 18.11
CA SER A 313 5.88 -19.50 18.27
C SER A 313 6.63 -19.27 16.95
N GLU A 314 6.00 -19.65 15.83
CA GLU A 314 6.54 -19.57 14.47
C GLU A 314 5.51 -18.88 13.55
N PRO A 315 5.93 -18.37 12.38
CA PRO A 315 5.02 -17.70 11.45
C PRO A 315 3.84 -18.58 11.04
N VAL A 316 2.64 -18.00 11.01
CA VAL A 316 1.41 -18.65 10.58
C VAL A 316 0.60 -17.74 9.66
N LEU A 317 -0.25 -18.34 8.84
CA LEU A 317 -1.32 -17.63 8.13
C LEU A 317 -2.64 -17.88 8.85
N LEU A 318 -3.41 -16.83 9.09
CA LEU A 318 -4.74 -16.90 9.68
C LEU A 318 -5.80 -16.55 8.64
N ALA A 319 -6.58 -17.54 8.24
CA ALA A 319 -7.72 -17.37 7.34
C ALA A 319 -9.03 -17.29 8.14
N GLN A 320 -9.88 -16.33 7.81
CA GLN A 320 -11.27 -16.22 8.28
C GLN A 320 -12.22 -16.60 7.14
N TYR A 321 -13.20 -17.43 7.45
CA TYR A 321 -14.25 -17.82 6.53
C TYR A 321 -15.60 -17.39 7.10
N SER A 322 -16.31 -16.52 6.37
CA SER A 322 -17.72 -16.26 6.64
C SER A 322 -18.54 -17.51 6.34
N LYS A 323 -19.53 -17.83 7.18
CA LYS A 323 -20.32 -19.06 7.05
C LYS A 323 -21.48 -18.87 6.06
N THR A 324 -22.03 -20.00 5.61
CA THR A 324 -23.30 -20.09 4.87
C THR A 324 -24.43 -19.29 5.54
N ALA A 325 -25.37 -18.80 4.74
CA ALA A 325 -26.63 -18.20 5.19
C ALA A 325 -27.36 -19.08 6.21
N SER A 326 -27.29 -20.41 6.07
CA SER A 326 -28.00 -21.35 6.94
C SER A 326 -27.41 -21.46 8.34
N ALA A 327 -26.19 -20.94 8.58
CA ALA A 327 -25.56 -20.93 9.89
C ALA A 327 -26.32 -20.07 10.88
N ASP A 328 -26.97 -19.02 10.40
CA ASP A 328 -27.64 -18.04 11.24
C ASP A 328 -28.88 -17.38 10.61
N ASN A 329 -29.38 -17.93 9.50
CA ASN A 329 -30.51 -17.41 8.73
C ASN A 329 -30.30 -15.97 8.25
N THR A 330 -29.06 -15.58 7.98
CA THR A 330 -28.73 -14.32 7.31
C THR A 330 -28.90 -14.46 5.80
N LYS A 331 -28.98 -13.33 5.09
CA LYS A 331 -29.16 -13.28 3.63
C LYS A 331 -27.85 -12.93 2.95
N THR A 332 -26.85 -13.77 3.13
CA THR A 332 -25.50 -13.57 2.57
C THR A 332 -24.79 -14.91 2.46
N ASP A 333 -23.74 -14.96 1.64
CA ASP A 333 -23.01 -16.17 1.32
C ASP A 333 -21.59 -16.14 1.93
N PRO A 334 -20.89 -17.30 1.96
CA PRO A 334 -19.51 -17.37 2.43
C PRO A 334 -18.54 -16.49 1.63
N PHE A 335 -17.45 -16.08 2.28
CA PHE A 335 -16.27 -15.50 1.64
C PHE A 335 -15.01 -15.92 2.41
N LEU A 336 -13.84 -15.80 1.80
CA LEU A 336 -12.52 -16.01 2.41
C LEU A 336 -11.81 -14.67 2.57
N MET A 337 -11.17 -14.46 3.72
CA MET A 337 -10.28 -13.32 3.95
C MET A 337 -9.09 -13.75 4.80
N PHE A 338 -7.90 -13.21 4.53
CA PHE A 338 -6.76 -13.35 5.45
C PHE A 338 -6.76 -12.26 6.51
N ILE A 339 -6.46 -12.64 7.75
CA ILE A 339 -6.28 -11.70 8.86
C ILE A 339 -4.83 -11.28 8.87
N PRO A 340 -4.48 -10.00 8.61
CA PRO A 340 -3.10 -9.56 8.75
C PRO A 340 -2.63 -9.75 10.20
N PRO A 341 -1.39 -10.21 10.40
CA PRO A 341 -0.79 -10.19 11.73
C PRO A 341 -0.61 -8.74 12.19
N VAL A 342 -0.53 -8.55 13.50
CA VAL A 342 -0.33 -7.22 14.12
C VAL A 342 0.88 -6.49 13.55
N ALA A 343 1.98 -7.20 13.28
CA ALA A 343 3.19 -6.63 12.69
C ALA A 343 3.00 -6.09 11.25
N GLN A 344 1.90 -6.45 10.57
CA GLN A 344 1.56 -5.98 9.23
C GLN A 344 0.47 -4.90 9.25
N PHE A 345 0.04 -4.44 10.43
CA PHE A 345 -0.88 -3.31 10.55
C PHE A 345 -0.22 -2.03 10.04
N GLU A 346 -1.02 -1.11 9.50
CA GLU A 346 -0.56 0.16 8.95
C GLU A 346 -1.07 1.32 9.80
N ALA A 347 -0.43 2.47 9.64
CA ALA A 347 -0.90 3.75 10.18
C ALA A 347 -1.74 4.53 9.16
N ASP A 348 -1.75 4.12 7.88
CA ASP A 348 -2.54 4.73 6.81
C ASP A 348 -3.07 3.64 5.86
N TYR A 349 -4.33 3.76 5.49
CA TYR A 349 -5.03 2.86 4.57
C TYR A 349 -5.78 3.68 3.54
N THR A 350 -5.71 3.24 2.29
CA THR A 350 -6.71 3.57 1.27
C THR A 350 -7.23 2.31 0.64
N PHE A 351 -8.54 2.16 0.71
CA PHE A 351 -9.23 0.98 0.24
C PHE A 351 -10.55 1.38 -0.42
N SER A 352 -11.14 0.46 -1.15
CA SER A 352 -12.41 0.69 -1.82
C SER A 352 -13.37 -0.43 -1.49
N THR A 353 -14.66 -0.13 -1.45
CA THR A 353 -15.70 -1.14 -1.37
C THR A 353 -16.00 -1.71 -2.75
N ILE A 354 -16.48 -2.95 -2.80
CA ILE A 354 -16.88 -3.61 -4.05
C ILE A 354 -18.40 -3.69 -4.12
N ASP A 355 -18.99 -3.09 -5.16
CA ASP A 355 -20.40 -3.26 -5.45
C ASP A 355 -20.61 -4.59 -6.20
N LEU A 356 -21.13 -5.59 -5.47
CA LEU A 356 -21.52 -6.88 -6.03
C LEU A 356 -22.76 -6.77 -6.92
N ILE A 357 -22.99 -7.80 -7.76
CA ILE A 357 -23.98 -7.71 -8.84
C ILE A 357 -25.42 -7.81 -8.31
N HIS A 358 -26.22 -6.80 -8.64
CA HIS A 358 -27.60 -6.67 -8.14
C HIS A 358 -28.66 -7.43 -8.95
N ASP A 359 -28.49 -8.72 -9.21
CA ASP A 359 -29.47 -9.51 -10.00
C ASP A 359 -30.84 -9.67 -9.31
N VAL A 360 -30.91 -9.38 -8.01
CA VAL A 360 -32.11 -9.50 -7.17
C VAL A 360 -32.58 -8.15 -6.59
N GLY A 361 -31.99 -7.04 -7.01
CA GLY A 361 -32.40 -5.67 -6.64
C GLY A 361 -32.09 -5.27 -5.18
N ALA A 362 -31.22 -6.01 -4.49
CA ALA A 362 -30.72 -5.66 -3.17
C ALA A 362 -29.35 -4.99 -3.31
N GLY A 363 -29.17 -3.81 -2.71
CA GLY A 363 -27.88 -3.11 -2.65
C GLY A 363 -26.89 -3.83 -1.74
N THR A 364 -25.60 -3.63 -1.98
CA THR A 364 -24.52 -4.16 -1.15
C THR A 364 -24.39 -3.31 0.10
N THR A 365 -24.27 -3.96 1.26
CA THR A 365 -23.91 -3.29 2.51
C THR A 365 -22.43 -3.47 2.78
N HIS A 366 -21.76 -2.41 3.23
CA HIS A 366 -20.32 -2.39 3.41
C HIS A 366 -19.96 -2.16 4.86
N HIS A 367 -18.94 -2.88 5.31
CA HIS A 367 -18.49 -2.88 6.68
C HIS A 367 -16.97 -2.90 6.74
N VAL A 368 -16.44 -2.32 7.82
CA VAL A 368 -15.03 -2.47 8.18
C VAL A 368 -14.90 -2.88 9.62
N ASN A 369 -13.93 -3.75 9.89
CA ASN A 369 -13.46 -4.02 11.24
C ASN A 369 -12.16 -3.25 11.48
N LEU A 370 -12.06 -2.63 12.65
CA LEU A 370 -10.87 -1.91 13.12
C LEU A 370 -10.35 -2.55 14.40
N ALA A 371 -9.04 -2.74 14.52
CA ALA A 371 -8.39 -3.21 15.74
C ALA A 371 -7.16 -2.33 16.05
N ILE A 372 -7.15 -1.69 17.22
CA ILE A 372 -6.08 -0.76 17.62
C ILE A 372 -5.76 -0.91 19.10
N LYS A 373 -4.52 -0.60 19.50
CA LYS A 373 -4.16 -0.47 20.92
C LYS A 373 -5.05 0.62 21.55
N SER A 374 -5.59 0.35 22.73
CA SER A 374 -6.52 1.27 23.41
C SER A 374 -5.91 2.65 23.67
N ALA A 375 -4.59 2.71 23.89
CA ALA A 375 -3.84 3.94 24.10
C ALA A 375 -3.80 4.85 22.85
N ASP A 376 -3.86 4.27 21.66
CA ASP A 376 -3.67 4.99 20.40
C ASP A 376 -5.02 5.38 19.76
N LYS A 377 -6.13 4.84 20.24
CA LYS A 377 -7.49 5.09 19.69
C LYS A 377 -7.83 6.56 19.45
N ALA A 378 -7.33 7.49 20.26
CA ALA A 378 -7.65 8.91 20.14
C ALA A 378 -7.10 9.57 18.85
N GLY A 379 -6.05 9.01 18.24
CA GLY A 379 -5.45 9.54 17.01
C GLY A 379 -6.02 8.93 15.73
N LEU A 380 -6.95 7.95 15.83
CA LEU A 380 -7.51 7.24 14.70
C LEU A 380 -8.54 8.09 13.94
N LEU A 381 -8.29 8.28 12.65
CA LEU A 381 -9.09 9.01 11.69
C LEU A 381 -9.69 8.04 10.67
N PHE A 382 -10.92 8.30 10.25
CA PHE A 382 -11.62 7.60 9.18
C PHE A 382 -12.28 8.65 8.28
N ASP A 383 -11.96 8.65 7.00
CA ASP A 383 -12.33 9.69 6.04
C ASP A 383 -12.00 11.11 6.53
N GLY A 384 -10.76 11.27 7.02
CA GLY A 384 -10.20 12.56 7.44
C GLY A 384 -10.73 13.12 8.77
N ALA A 385 -11.63 12.42 9.48
CA ALA A 385 -12.11 12.84 10.79
C ALA A 385 -12.04 11.71 11.82
N ALA A 386 -12.00 12.06 13.11
CA ALA A 386 -11.97 11.06 14.18
C ALA A 386 -13.15 10.07 14.08
N VAL A 387 -12.91 8.80 14.35
CA VAL A 387 -13.94 7.73 14.23
C VAL A 387 -15.20 8.08 15.05
N GLU A 388 -15.05 8.67 16.23
CA GLU A 388 -16.19 9.09 17.07
C GLU A 388 -17.06 10.21 16.46
N VAL A 389 -16.52 10.96 15.50
CA VAL A 389 -17.24 12.04 14.78
C VAL A 389 -18.01 11.46 13.60
N ASN A 390 -17.34 10.67 12.76
CA ASN A 390 -17.96 10.09 11.55
C ASN A 390 -18.86 8.89 11.87
N HIS A 391 -18.51 8.13 12.92
CA HIS A 391 -19.25 6.95 13.38
C HIS A 391 -19.57 7.04 14.88
N PRO A 392 -20.45 7.97 15.32
CA PRO A 392 -20.74 8.22 16.73
C PRO A 392 -21.41 7.05 17.47
N ASN A 393 -21.86 6.03 16.73
CA ASN A 393 -22.46 4.81 17.28
C ASN A 393 -21.48 3.62 17.32
N ALA A 394 -20.21 3.81 16.94
CA ALA A 394 -19.19 2.77 17.03
C ALA A 394 -19.05 2.29 18.48
N VAL A 395 -19.05 0.97 18.67
CA VAL A 395 -18.93 0.34 19.99
C VAL A 395 -17.63 -0.43 20.06
N TRP A 396 -16.66 0.13 20.77
CA TRP A 396 -15.38 -0.49 21.02
C TRP A 396 -15.48 -1.61 22.06
N GLN A 397 -14.95 -2.78 21.73
CA GLN A 397 -14.88 -3.94 22.59
C GLN A 397 -13.43 -4.28 22.91
N PRO A 398 -13.09 -4.60 24.17
CA PRO A 398 -11.76 -5.06 24.52
C PRO A 398 -11.50 -6.45 23.95
N VAL A 399 -10.30 -6.66 23.40
CA VAL A 399 -9.84 -7.98 22.99
C VAL A 399 -9.23 -8.68 24.21
N PRO A 400 -9.74 -9.85 24.64
CA PRO A 400 -9.28 -10.50 25.85
C PRO A 400 -7.79 -10.83 25.83
N GLY A 401 -7.08 -10.42 26.89
CA GLY A 401 -5.67 -10.76 27.08
C GLY A 401 -4.68 -9.86 26.33
N THR A 402 -5.13 -8.75 25.74
CA THR A 402 -4.27 -7.79 25.04
C THR A 402 -4.57 -6.35 25.45
N ALA A 403 -3.80 -5.40 24.92
CA ALA A 403 -4.07 -3.96 25.00
C ALA A 403 -4.98 -3.45 23.88
N TYR A 404 -5.45 -4.34 22.99
CA TYR A 404 -6.24 -3.97 21.82
C TYR A 404 -7.72 -3.83 22.16
N GLU A 405 -8.34 -2.85 21.52
CA GLU A 405 -9.78 -2.75 21.37
C GLU A 405 -10.13 -2.83 19.89
N ALA A 406 -11.33 -3.31 19.59
CA ALA A 406 -11.81 -3.41 18.22
C ALA A 406 -13.27 -2.94 18.09
N THR A 407 -13.63 -2.50 16.90
CA THR A 407 -14.99 -2.09 16.55
C THR A 407 -15.31 -2.52 15.13
N GLU A 408 -16.60 -2.71 14.86
CA GLU A 408 -17.15 -2.78 13.51
C GLU A 408 -17.74 -1.41 13.14
N LEU A 409 -17.63 -1.02 11.87
CA LEU A 409 -18.28 0.17 11.31
C LEU A 409 -19.07 -0.23 10.07
N THR A 410 -20.26 0.34 9.89
CA THR A 410 -20.95 0.33 8.58
C THR A 410 -20.55 1.58 7.81
N ILE A 411 -20.13 1.41 6.56
CA ILE A 411 -19.62 2.48 5.69
C ILE A 411 -20.44 2.59 4.41
N SER A 412 -20.28 3.71 3.69
CA SER A 412 -20.88 3.89 2.36
C SER A 412 -20.14 3.07 1.31
N ALA A 413 -20.73 2.95 0.11
CA ALA A 413 -19.99 2.46 -1.05
C ALA A 413 -19.04 3.56 -1.56
N GLY A 414 -17.85 3.16 -2.03
CA GLY A 414 -16.85 4.02 -2.64
C GLY A 414 -15.43 3.76 -2.14
N THR A 415 -14.55 4.74 -2.36
CA THR A 415 -13.20 4.77 -1.80
C THR A 415 -13.22 5.42 -0.43
N HIS A 416 -12.43 4.87 0.49
CA HIS A 416 -12.31 5.31 1.87
C HIS A 416 -10.85 5.42 2.29
N THR A 417 -10.61 6.27 3.27
CA THR A 417 -9.29 6.44 3.92
C THR A 417 -9.43 6.16 5.41
N ALA A 418 -8.42 5.52 6.00
CA ALA A 418 -8.31 5.42 7.45
C ALA A 418 -6.86 5.65 7.82
N SER A 419 -6.59 6.53 8.77
CA SER A 419 -5.22 6.88 9.14
C SER A 419 -5.09 7.18 10.61
N HIS A 420 -3.86 7.22 11.10
CA HIS A 420 -3.56 7.63 12.46
C HIS A 420 -2.68 8.88 12.45
N SER A 421 -2.91 9.78 13.41
CA SER A 421 -2.15 11.04 13.54
C SER A 421 -0.67 10.87 13.95
N SER A 422 -0.28 9.65 14.30
CA SER A 422 1.08 9.22 14.64
C SER A 422 1.48 8.06 13.72
N PRO A 423 2.68 8.06 13.13
CA PRO A 423 3.11 7.04 12.15
C PRO A 423 3.40 5.67 12.78
N ILE A 424 3.82 5.68 14.05
CA ILE A 424 4.17 4.48 14.81
C ILE A 424 2.96 3.80 15.44
N ALA A 425 1.80 4.45 15.39
CA ALA A 425 0.55 3.92 15.94
C ALA A 425 -0.26 3.24 14.83
N THR A 426 0.00 1.95 14.67
CA THR A 426 -0.64 1.09 13.67
C THR A 426 -1.95 0.50 14.14
N PHE A 427 -2.86 0.20 13.21
CA PHE A 427 -4.12 -0.48 13.48
C PHE A 427 -4.47 -1.44 12.34
N GLY A 428 -5.23 -2.49 12.63
CA GLY A 428 -5.71 -3.42 11.61
C GLY A 428 -7.01 -2.94 10.99
N LEU A 429 -7.14 -3.06 9.67
CA LEU A 429 -8.37 -2.78 8.93
C LEU A 429 -8.75 -3.97 8.05
N PHE A 430 -10.02 -4.37 8.11
CA PHE A 430 -10.59 -5.46 7.31
C PHE A 430 -11.85 -4.95 6.63
N SER A 431 -11.97 -5.11 5.30
CA SER A 431 -13.12 -4.62 4.52
C SER A 431 -13.93 -5.80 4.02
N TYR A 432 -15.25 -5.73 4.18
CA TYR A 432 -16.14 -6.78 3.73
C TYR A 432 -17.54 -6.24 3.44
N GLY A 433 -18.30 -6.99 2.65
CA GLY A 433 -19.64 -6.59 2.29
C GLY A 433 -20.56 -7.76 2.00
N TYR A 434 -21.85 -7.46 2.01
CA TYR A 434 -22.91 -8.44 1.85
C TYR A 434 -23.97 -7.95 0.89
N THR A 435 -24.47 -8.85 0.07
CA THR A 435 -25.76 -8.70 -0.59
C THR A 435 -26.52 -10.03 -0.54
N LEU A 436 -27.72 -10.06 -1.08
CA LEU A 436 -28.52 -11.28 -1.12
C LEU A 436 -27.84 -12.31 -2.04
N TYR A 437 -27.35 -13.40 -1.45
CA TYR A 437 -26.64 -14.52 -2.09
C TYR A 437 -25.20 -14.26 -2.52
N GLU A 438 -24.57 -13.18 -2.07
CA GLU A 438 -23.19 -12.89 -2.41
C GLU A 438 -22.53 -12.14 -1.24
N ALA A 439 -21.22 -12.29 -1.12
CA ALA A 439 -20.41 -11.55 -0.15
C ALA A 439 -19.00 -11.33 -0.71
N TYR A 440 -18.22 -10.52 -0.01
CA TYR A 440 -16.78 -10.42 -0.23
C TYR A 440 -16.10 -10.05 1.08
N GLY A 441 -14.81 -10.35 1.19
CA GLY A 441 -13.95 -9.77 2.21
C GLY A 441 -12.48 -9.83 1.84
N TYR A 442 -11.71 -8.84 2.29
CA TYR A 442 -10.26 -8.79 2.10
C TYR A 442 -9.62 -7.87 3.16
N PRO A 443 -8.31 -8.02 3.41
CA PRO A 443 -7.54 -7.04 4.18
C PRO A 443 -7.70 -5.62 3.62
N GLY A 444 -7.80 -4.62 4.49
CA GLY A 444 -7.80 -3.22 4.06
C GLY A 444 -6.49 -2.74 3.44
N GLY A 445 -5.40 -3.41 3.77
CA GLY A 445 -4.02 -3.14 3.35
C GLY A 445 -3.06 -3.98 4.20
N LEU A 446 -1.83 -4.13 3.73
CA LEU A 446 -0.75 -4.75 4.50
C LEU A 446 0.58 -4.03 4.21
N ARG A 447 1.42 -3.89 5.25
CA ARG A 447 2.82 -3.44 5.09
C ARG A 447 3.67 -4.39 4.24
N LEU A 448 3.35 -5.68 4.20
CA LEU A 448 4.10 -6.74 3.50
C LEU A 448 5.62 -6.73 3.75
N ALA A 449 6.04 -6.27 4.94
CA ALA A 449 7.43 -6.34 5.36
C ALA A 449 7.84 -7.81 5.58
N GLN A 450 9.09 -8.14 5.30
CA GLN A 450 9.63 -9.51 5.39
C GLN A 450 9.98 -9.92 6.84
N ILE A 451 9.03 -9.77 7.76
CA ILE A 451 9.16 -9.99 9.22
C ILE A 451 9.48 -11.43 9.66
N SER A 452 9.52 -12.38 8.73
CA SER A 452 9.89 -13.77 9.01
C SER A 452 10.93 -14.35 8.06
N ALA A 453 11.53 -13.49 7.22
CA ALA A 453 12.76 -13.80 6.52
C ALA A 453 13.95 -13.87 7.51
N PRO A 454 15.07 -14.48 7.11
CA PRO A 454 16.34 -14.22 7.79
C PRO A 454 16.61 -12.72 7.81
N CYS A 455 16.74 -12.14 9.00
CA CYS A 455 17.05 -10.73 9.20
C CYS A 455 18.53 -10.53 9.54
N ASP A 456 19.10 -9.46 8.99
CA ASP A 456 20.42 -8.94 9.31
C ASP A 456 20.27 -7.55 9.92
N VAL A 457 20.89 -7.30 11.09
CA VAL A 457 20.86 -5.97 11.71
C VAL A 457 21.49 -4.94 10.78
N THR A 458 20.72 -3.90 10.44
CA THR A 458 21.11 -2.85 9.50
C THR A 458 21.18 -1.48 10.18
N GLN A 459 21.47 -0.43 9.40
CA GLN A 459 21.35 0.94 9.92
C GLN A 459 19.92 1.40 9.70
N PRO A 460 19.30 2.12 10.65
CA PRO A 460 17.94 2.59 10.50
C PRO A 460 17.84 3.55 9.31
N ILE A 461 16.93 3.25 8.39
CA ILE A 461 16.57 4.14 7.28
C ILE A 461 15.09 4.42 7.44
N ALA A 462 14.75 5.70 7.52
CA ALA A 462 13.39 6.08 7.83
C ALA A 462 12.40 5.62 6.75
N ASN A 463 11.32 4.96 7.19
CA ASN A 463 10.22 4.46 6.37
C ASN A 463 10.65 3.44 5.30
N ASP A 464 11.75 2.71 5.48
CA ASP A 464 12.19 1.71 4.50
C ASP A 464 11.41 0.39 4.58
N ARG A 465 10.56 0.22 5.61
CA ARG A 465 9.77 -0.99 5.90
C ARG A 465 10.63 -2.25 6.02
N VAL A 466 11.87 -2.09 6.44
CA VAL A 466 12.79 -3.19 6.74
C VAL A 466 12.90 -3.31 8.24
N ASP A 467 12.84 -4.54 8.75
CA ASP A 467 13.13 -4.89 10.13
C ASP A 467 14.64 -4.72 10.37
N ASN A 468 15.05 -3.56 10.88
CA ASN A 468 16.44 -3.15 10.98
C ASN A 468 17.16 -3.79 12.18
N ASP A 469 16.42 -4.28 13.18
CA ASP A 469 16.96 -4.82 14.43
C ASP A 469 16.65 -6.32 14.67
N CYS A 470 15.80 -6.90 13.82
CA CYS A 470 15.38 -8.30 13.81
C CYS A 470 14.42 -8.70 14.93
N ASP A 471 13.58 -7.79 15.42
CA ASP A 471 12.56 -8.07 16.42
C ASP A 471 11.22 -8.54 15.81
N GLY A 472 11.05 -8.38 14.49
CA GLY A 472 9.85 -8.74 13.73
C GLY A 472 8.81 -7.62 13.61
N ARG A 473 9.20 -6.38 13.90
CA ARG A 473 8.47 -5.14 13.62
C ARG A 473 9.24 -4.33 12.57
N VAL A 474 8.58 -3.28 12.09
CA VAL A 474 9.12 -2.34 11.09
C VAL A 474 8.47 -0.99 11.34
N ASP A 475 9.23 0.09 11.13
CA ASP A 475 8.73 1.46 11.25
C ASP A 475 7.90 1.69 12.54
N GLU A 476 8.44 1.32 13.70
CA GLU A 476 7.81 1.47 15.02
C GLU A 476 8.41 2.57 15.90
N GLU A 477 9.51 3.18 15.50
CA GLU A 477 10.20 4.23 16.27
C GLU A 477 10.13 5.60 15.61
N LEU A 478 10.17 6.66 16.40
CA LEU A 478 10.39 8.01 15.90
C LEU A 478 11.84 8.40 16.18
N MET A 479 12.50 9.09 15.24
CA MET A 479 13.86 9.61 15.45
C MET A 479 13.90 10.76 16.49
N ASN A 480 13.77 10.42 17.77
CA ASN A 480 13.53 11.35 18.88
C ASN A 480 14.39 11.06 20.13
N GLY A 481 15.17 9.97 20.13
CA GLY A 481 16.02 9.53 21.24
C GLY A 481 15.27 8.85 22.40
N ILE A 482 14.06 8.33 22.14
CA ILE A 482 13.20 7.58 23.04
C ILE A 482 13.06 6.16 22.44
N ASP A 483 12.87 5.19 23.32
CA ASP A 483 12.48 3.81 23.02
C ASP A 483 10.94 3.80 22.99
N ASP A 484 10.35 4.01 21.81
CA ASP A 484 8.91 4.22 21.62
C ASP A 484 8.11 2.91 21.77
N ASP A 485 8.71 1.76 21.44
CA ASP A 485 8.08 0.44 21.48
C ASP A 485 8.40 -0.39 22.75
N GLY A 486 9.47 -0.02 23.47
CA GLY A 486 9.87 -0.57 24.77
C GLY A 486 10.75 -1.82 24.72
N ASP A 487 11.38 -2.13 23.59
CA ASP A 487 12.26 -3.29 23.43
C ASP A 487 13.68 -3.08 24.02
N GLY A 488 14.05 -1.82 24.28
CA GLY A 488 15.33 -1.40 24.87
C GLY A 488 16.36 -0.88 23.87
N LEU A 489 16.02 -0.78 22.60
CA LEU A 489 16.73 -0.05 21.57
C LEU A 489 16.10 1.36 21.41
N ILE A 490 16.76 2.25 20.65
CA ILE A 490 16.34 3.65 20.49
C ILE A 490 16.61 4.07 19.04
N ASP A 491 15.60 4.61 18.37
CA ASP A 491 15.66 5.13 17.00
C ASP A 491 16.13 4.09 15.94
N GLU A 492 15.92 2.79 16.17
CA GLU A 492 15.84 1.72 15.16
C GLU A 492 14.59 1.91 14.30
N ASP A 493 14.39 1.11 13.24
CA ASP A 493 13.11 0.99 12.53
C ASP A 493 12.28 2.29 12.44
N ILE A 494 12.90 3.34 11.88
CA ILE A 494 12.39 4.71 12.04
C ILE A 494 11.16 4.88 11.17
N ALA A 495 9.99 4.94 11.79
CA ALA A 495 8.80 5.44 11.13
C ALA A 495 8.98 6.93 10.83
N SER A 496 9.12 7.26 9.56
CA SER A 496 8.91 8.63 9.14
C SER A 496 7.40 8.80 8.90
N THR A 497 6.72 9.50 9.79
CA THR A 497 5.70 10.41 9.28
C THR A 497 6.43 11.33 8.30
N CYS A 498 5.85 11.67 7.14
CA CYS A 498 6.10 13.05 6.67
C CYS A 498 5.41 14.00 7.65
N SER A 499 5.92 14.10 8.87
CA SER A 499 5.43 15.02 9.86
C SER A 499 6.34 16.20 9.70
N THR A 500 5.79 17.13 8.95
CA THR A 500 6.22 18.51 8.87
C THR A 500 7.39 18.76 7.92
N THR A 501 7.12 19.49 6.86
CA THR A 501 8.14 20.05 5.98
C THR A 501 8.54 21.42 6.54
N ASP A 502 9.83 21.71 6.56
CA ASP A 502 10.38 23.01 6.90
C ASP A 502 10.99 23.64 5.65
N VAL A 503 10.42 24.76 5.23
CA VAL A 503 10.85 25.47 4.02
C VAL A 503 11.43 26.83 4.39
N VAL A 504 12.66 27.09 3.93
CA VAL A 504 13.28 28.41 4.05
C VAL A 504 13.25 29.11 2.69
N PHE A 505 12.48 30.19 2.59
CA PHE A 505 12.48 31.08 1.44
C PHE A 505 13.64 32.07 1.56
N VAL A 506 14.50 32.12 0.54
CA VAL A 506 15.65 33.01 0.47
C VAL A 506 15.46 33.95 -0.72
N LEU A 507 15.07 35.20 -0.44
CA LEU A 507 14.70 36.17 -1.46
C LEU A 507 15.81 37.19 -1.70
N ASP A 508 16.16 37.34 -2.97
CA ASP A 508 17.08 38.35 -3.48
C ASP A 508 16.43 39.73 -3.53
N ARG A 509 17.07 40.70 -2.87
CA ARG A 509 16.70 42.13 -2.87
C ARG A 509 17.79 43.01 -3.49
N SER A 510 18.74 42.42 -4.20
CA SER A 510 19.83 43.15 -4.83
C SER A 510 19.37 44.27 -5.78
N SER A 511 20.29 45.18 -6.09
CA SER A 511 20.02 46.36 -6.92
C SER A 511 19.65 46.06 -8.38
N SER A 512 19.88 44.83 -8.87
CA SER A 512 19.42 44.40 -10.20
C SER A 512 17.91 44.12 -10.22
N ILE A 513 17.28 43.92 -9.05
CA ILE A 513 15.87 43.62 -8.93
C ILE A 513 15.10 44.92 -8.64
N GLU A 514 14.23 45.30 -9.58
CA GLU A 514 13.34 46.44 -9.39
C GLU A 514 12.38 46.21 -8.22
N LEU A 515 12.01 47.29 -7.51
CA LEU A 515 11.09 47.20 -6.36
C LEU A 515 9.74 46.57 -6.72
N SER A 516 9.26 46.79 -7.95
CA SER A 516 8.07 46.15 -8.51
C SER A 516 8.20 44.63 -8.56
N ILE A 517 9.34 44.12 -9.06
CA ILE A 517 9.65 42.69 -9.15
C ILE A 517 9.87 42.09 -7.77
N PHE A 518 10.54 42.79 -6.87
CA PHE A 518 10.70 42.34 -5.48
C PHE A 518 9.35 42.18 -4.78
N ASN A 519 8.42 43.11 -4.97
CA ASN A 519 7.06 42.99 -4.43
C ASN A 519 6.28 41.83 -5.07
N GLN A 520 6.48 41.55 -6.36
CA GLN A 520 5.91 40.36 -7.00
C GLN A 520 6.49 39.07 -6.42
N ALA A 521 7.79 39.00 -6.17
CA ALA A 521 8.42 37.83 -5.56
C ALA A 521 7.92 37.59 -4.11
N LYS A 522 7.68 38.65 -3.34
CA LYS A 522 7.01 38.54 -2.02
C LYS A 522 5.59 37.98 -2.15
N GLN A 523 4.83 38.46 -3.13
CA GLN A 523 3.48 37.94 -3.39
C GLN A 523 3.54 36.46 -3.81
N PHE A 524 4.48 36.08 -4.67
CA PHE A 524 4.70 34.70 -5.08
C PHE A 524 4.94 33.76 -3.89
N ILE A 525 5.74 34.17 -2.89
CA ILE A 525 5.95 33.37 -1.68
C ILE A 525 4.62 33.18 -0.95
N VAL A 526 3.84 34.25 -0.75
CA VAL A 526 2.55 34.16 -0.06
C VAL A 526 1.54 33.31 -0.83
N ASP A 527 1.50 33.43 -2.15
CA ASP A 527 0.64 32.61 -3.00
C ASP A 527 1.07 31.14 -2.97
N THR A 528 2.38 30.86 -2.94
CA THR A 528 2.91 29.50 -2.78
C THR A 528 2.44 28.89 -1.46
N LEU A 529 2.56 29.65 -0.36
CA LEU A 529 2.08 29.22 0.97
C LEU A 529 0.56 28.95 0.96
N GLN A 530 -0.21 29.76 0.24
CA GLN A 530 -1.65 29.54 0.08
C GLN A 530 -1.95 28.28 -0.76
N CYS A 531 -1.26 28.06 -1.88
CA CYS A 531 -1.43 26.84 -2.68
C CYS A 531 -1.09 25.57 -1.88
N ILE A 532 -0.06 25.62 -1.01
CA ILE A 532 0.27 24.52 -0.08
C ILE A 532 -0.87 24.30 0.91
N ALA A 533 -1.41 25.38 1.51
CA ALA A 533 -2.53 25.29 2.44
C ALA A 533 -3.83 24.78 1.79
N ASP A 534 -4.07 25.11 0.51
CA ASP A 534 -5.21 24.62 -0.26
C ASP A 534 -5.15 23.10 -0.51
N ARG A 535 -3.95 22.49 -0.43
CA ARG A 535 -3.74 21.03 -0.40
C ARG A 535 -3.88 20.40 0.99
N GLY A 536 -4.27 21.18 2.00
CA GLY A 536 -4.38 20.69 3.38
C GLY A 536 -3.05 20.46 4.08
N VAL A 537 -1.93 20.88 3.48
CA VAL A 537 -0.58 20.69 4.02
C VAL A 537 -0.13 21.91 4.83
N GLN A 538 0.51 21.67 5.97
CA GLN A 538 1.09 22.70 6.82
C GLN A 538 2.61 22.56 6.89
N ILE A 539 3.33 23.66 6.66
CA ILE A 539 4.80 23.69 6.68
C ILE A 539 5.32 24.71 7.70
N GLY A 540 6.53 24.48 8.20
CA GLY A 540 7.27 25.46 8.97
C GLY A 540 7.95 26.44 8.03
N VAL A 541 7.87 27.74 8.34
CA VAL A 541 8.31 28.79 7.41
C VAL A 541 9.52 29.53 7.97
N GLY A 542 10.61 29.51 7.22
CA GLY A 542 11.74 30.41 7.37
C GLY A 542 11.75 31.42 6.23
N TYR A 543 12.12 32.67 6.51
CA TYR A 543 12.22 33.71 5.49
C TYR A 543 13.48 34.55 5.70
N ILE A 544 14.35 34.51 4.70
CA ILE A 544 15.62 35.24 4.65
C ILE A 544 15.56 36.16 3.44
N VAL A 545 15.94 37.42 3.63
CA VAL A 545 16.14 38.36 2.53
C VAL A 545 17.61 38.70 2.48
N TYR A 546 18.18 38.78 1.27
CA TYR A 546 19.58 39.15 1.11
C TYR A 546 19.78 40.22 0.06
N ASP A 547 20.80 41.02 0.31
CA ASP A 547 21.43 41.91 -0.65
C ASP A 547 22.95 41.61 -0.62
N CYS A 548 23.78 42.56 -0.18
CA CYS A 548 25.16 42.33 0.22
C CYS A 548 25.28 41.38 1.41
N VAL A 549 24.31 41.39 2.34
CA VAL A 549 24.33 40.57 3.56
C VAL A 549 22.96 39.92 3.79
N PRO A 550 22.89 38.59 3.98
CA PRO A 550 21.63 37.92 4.30
C PRO A 550 21.13 38.28 5.70
N LYS A 551 19.81 38.44 5.81
CA LYS A 551 19.11 38.77 7.06
C LYS A 551 17.89 37.87 7.23
N THR A 552 17.81 37.19 8.37
CA THR A 552 16.63 36.42 8.76
C THR A 552 15.51 37.36 9.17
N ILE A 553 14.37 37.28 8.47
CA ILE A 553 13.14 38.02 8.77
C ILE A 553 12.18 37.15 9.57
N ILE A 554 12.00 35.90 9.14
CA ILE A 554 11.31 34.86 9.91
C ILE A 554 12.32 33.79 10.26
N THR A 555 12.52 33.57 11.57
CA THR A 555 13.35 32.47 12.04
C THR A 555 12.56 31.17 11.92
N LEU A 556 13.13 30.16 11.25
CA LEU A 556 12.51 28.84 11.12
C LEU A 556 12.15 28.27 12.51
N GLY A 557 10.98 27.63 12.61
CA GLY A 557 10.40 27.16 13.87
C GLY A 557 9.62 28.22 14.67
N THR A 558 9.48 29.45 14.16
CA THR A 558 8.66 30.50 14.81
C THR A 558 7.20 30.45 14.37
N TYR A 559 6.97 30.24 13.08
CA TYR A 559 5.65 30.27 12.47
C TYR A 559 5.47 29.11 11.49
N THR A 560 4.22 28.69 11.33
CA THR A 560 3.76 27.76 10.30
C THR A 560 3.03 28.52 9.18
N SER A 561 2.82 27.88 8.04
CA SER A 561 2.22 28.50 6.84
C SER A 561 0.82 29.07 7.05
N ASP A 562 0.05 28.56 8.01
CA ASP A 562 -1.31 28.98 8.36
C ASP A 562 -1.36 30.15 9.38
N ASP A 563 -0.22 30.54 9.96
CA ASP A 563 -0.21 31.65 10.92
C ASP A 563 -0.52 32.97 10.19
N PRO A 564 -1.59 33.70 10.60
CA PRO A 564 -2.04 34.91 9.91
C PRO A 564 -1.00 36.05 9.92
N ALA A 565 0.04 35.98 10.76
CA ALA A 565 1.13 36.96 10.79
C ALA A 565 2.12 36.79 9.62
N VAL A 566 2.29 35.57 9.08
CA VAL A 566 3.35 35.26 8.10
C VAL A 566 3.22 36.11 6.84
N SER A 567 2.02 36.14 6.25
CA SER A 567 1.77 36.93 5.04
C SER A 567 2.03 38.43 5.28
N GLY A 568 1.60 38.96 6.43
CA GLY A 568 1.82 40.36 6.81
C GLY A 568 3.30 40.71 7.00
N ILE A 569 4.07 39.82 7.64
CA ILE A 569 5.53 39.99 7.84
C ILE A 569 6.25 40.03 6.49
N ILE A 570 5.94 39.07 5.60
CA ILE A 570 6.55 39.01 4.26
C ILE A 570 6.24 40.30 3.50
N HIS A 571 4.96 40.71 3.42
CA HIS A 571 4.53 41.89 2.68
C HIS A 571 5.19 43.20 3.16
N TYR A 572 5.31 43.39 4.47
CA TYR A 572 5.80 44.64 5.08
C TYR A 572 7.32 44.83 4.97
N GLU A 573 8.07 43.82 4.51
CA GLU A 573 9.53 43.91 4.38
C GLU A 573 9.95 45.00 3.36
N MET A 574 10.76 45.97 3.82
CA MET A 574 11.17 47.17 3.08
C MET A 574 12.70 47.34 3.02
N THR A 575 13.43 46.26 2.75
CA THR A 575 14.89 46.27 2.62
C THR A 575 15.36 47.13 1.44
N GLU A 576 16.41 47.93 1.66
CA GLU A 576 17.12 48.67 0.61
C GLU A 576 18.06 47.72 -0.14
N GLY A 577 18.25 47.94 -1.44
CA GLY A 577 19.03 47.01 -2.29
C GLY A 577 20.54 47.22 -2.23
N GLY A 578 21.29 46.15 -2.50
CA GLY A 578 22.77 46.10 -2.51
C GLY A 578 23.33 45.15 -3.58
N THR A 579 24.59 44.70 -3.44
CA THR A 579 25.24 43.76 -4.38
C THR A 579 24.68 42.33 -4.24
N THR A 580 24.60 41.55 -5.32
CA THR A 580 23.99 40.20 -5.29
C THR A 580 24.96 39.10 -4.85
N ARG A 581 24.79 38.54 -3.63
CA ARG A 581 25.66 37.49 -3.06
C ARG A 581 24.92 36.21 -2.69
N THR A 582 24.37 35.54 -3.69
CA THR A 582 23.65 34.26 -3.57
C THR A 582 24.45 33.15 -2.85
N PRO A 583 25.77 32.94 -3.12
CA PRO A 583 26.54 31.92 -2.41
C PRO A 583 26.57 32.18 -0.89
N LEU A 584 26.75 33.44 -0.49
CA LEU A 584 26.74 33.84 0.92
C LEU A 584 25.37 33.63 1.56
N ALA A 585 24.28 33.90 0.83
CA ALA A 585 22.92 33.71 1.31
C ALA A 585 22.62 32.22 1.55
N ILE A 586 23.00 31.33 0.63
CA ILE A 586 22.84 29.87 0.78
C ILE A 586 23.66 29.36 1.96
N ARG A 587 24.93 29.78 2.07
CA ARG A 587 25.78 29.43 3.22
C ARG A 587 25.18 29.90 4.54
N TYR A 588 24.69 31.14 4.59
CA TYR A 588 24.07 31.69 5.79
C TYR A 588 22.79 30.93 6.16
N MET A 589 21.92 30.64 5.19
CA MET A 589 20.72 29.83 5.40
C MET A 589 21.09 28.46 6.00
N ARG A 590 22.02 27.74 5.35
CA ARG A 590 22.46 26.41 5.80
C ARG A 590 22.97 26.43 7.23
N LEU A 591 23.78 27.43 7.59
CA LEU A 591 24.39 27.51 8.93
C LEU A 591 23.42 28.00 10.01
N THR A 592 22.54 28.95 9.70
CA THR A 592 21.64 29.56 10.70
C THR A 592 20.35 28.77 10.91
N SER A 593 19.88 28.04 9.88
CA SER A 593 18.73 27.15 9.99
C SER A 593 19.08 25.75 10.49
N LYS A 594 20.37 25.36 10.52
CA LYS A 594 20.82 24.00 10.88
C LYS A 594 20.19 23.44 12.16
N SER A 595 20.16 24.23 13.23
CA SER A 595 19.61 23.82 14.53
C SER A 595 18.16 24.28 14.75
N LYS A 596 17.48 24.65 13.66
CA LYS A 596 16.12 25.24 13.65
C LYS A 596 15.14 24.45 12.81
N PHE A 597 15.64 23.60 11.91
CA PHE A 597 14.84 22.52 11.35
C PHE A 597 14.32 21.66 12.50
N ARG A 598 13.03 21.35 12.45
CA ARG A 598 12.40 20.40 13.36
C ARG A 598 13.03 19.02 13.14
N ASP A 599 13.16 18.26 14.22
CA ASP A 599 13.65 16.89 14.15
C ASP A 599 12.65 16.03 13.34
N GLY A 600 13.15 15.16 12.47
CA GLY A 600 12.34 14.37 11.53
C GLY A 600 11.73 15.15 10.34
N ALA A 601 11.86 16.48 10.28
CA ALA A 601 11.26 17.27 9.20
C ALA A 601 12.01 17.17 7.87
N ALA A 602 11.27 17.02 6.76
CA ALA A 602 11.81 17.23 5.42
C ALA A 602 12.26 18.69 5.27
N ARG A 603 13.48 18.90 4.74
CA ARG A 603 14.13 20.22 4.73
C ARG A 603 14.21 20.74 3.32
N ALA A 604 13.67 21.93 3.08
CA ALA A 604 13.76 22.58 1.78
C ALA A 604 14.22 24.03 1.86
N ALA A 605 14.83 24.49 0.78
CA ALA A 605 15.10 25.90 0.56
C ALA A 605 14.66 26.32 -0.85
N VAL A 606 13.95 27.45 -0.91
CA VAL A 606 13.52 28.08 -2.16
C VAL A 606 14.34 29.34 -2.36
N ILE A 607 15.21 29.36 -3.37
CA ILE A 607 16.05 30.51 -3.72
C ILE A 607 15.37 31.32 -4.81
N LEU A 608 14.92 32.53 -4.50
CA LEU A 608 14.30 33.44 -5.47
C LEU A 608 15.33 34.49 -5.90
N THR A 609 15.83 34.37 -7.13
CA THR A 609 16.91 35.24 -7.66
C THR A 609 16.84 35.37 -9.19
N ASP A 610 17.47 36.40 -9.74
CA ASP A 610 17.68 36.55 -11.19
C ASP A 610 18.88 35.71 -11.69
N GLY A 611 19.57 35.00 -10.79
CA GLY A 611 20.68 34.11 -11.11
C GLY A 611 22.01 34.83 -11.33
N GLN A 612 22.05 36.17 -11.25
CA GLN A 612 23.28 36.94 -11.38
C GLN A 612 23.90 37.16 -10.02
N THR A 613 25.11 36.64 -9.77
CA THR A 613 25.74 36.78 -8.46
C THR A 613 27.26 37.04 -8.51
N GLU A 614 27.77 37.72 -7.49
CA GLU A 614 29.22 37.78 -7.20
C GLU A 614 29.69 36.44 -6.62
N GLY A 615 30.30 35.61 -7.47
CA GLY A 615 30.86 34.30 -7.08
C GLY A 615 30.11 33.14 -7.74
N ASP A 616 30.43 31.92 -7.31
CA ASP A 616 29.76 30.70 -7.79
C ASP A 616 28.89 30.14 -6.66
N ALA A 617 27.59 29.99 -6.92
CA ALA A 617 26.62 29.48 -5.95
C ALA A 617 26.55 27.95 -5.95
N ALA A 618 27.15 27.27 -6.95
CA ALA A 618 27.06 25.83 -7.11
C ALA A 618 27.65 25.06 -5.92
N ASP A 619 28.80 25.49 -5.41
CA ASP A 619 29.49 24.84 -4.29
C ASP A 619 28.67 24.95 -2.99
N ASP A 620 28.21 26.15 -2.64
CA ASP A 620 27.40 26.35 -1.42
C ASP A 620 26.02 25.68 -1.53
N ALA A 621 25.45 25.58 -2.73
CA ALA A 621 24.22 24.83 -2.98
C ALA A 621 24.46 23.31 -2.88
N SER A 622 25.62 22.82 -3.33
CA SER A 622 26.02 21.42 -3.13
C SER A 622 26.15 21.09 -1.66
N ASP A 623 26.85 21.93 -0.90
CA ASP A 623 26.98 21.80 0.56
C ASP A 623 25.61 21.77 1.28
N ALA A 624 24.60 22.47 0.75
CA ALA A 624 23.24 22.47 1.31
C ALA A 624 22.50 21.17 0.99
N ARG A 625 22.58 20.67 -0.25
CA ARG A 625 22.01 19.38 -0.65
C ARG A 625 22.67 18.22 0.08
N ASP A 626 24.00 18.24 0.23
CA ASP A 626 24.75 17.25 1.01
C ASP A 626 24.39 17.27 2.51
N ALA A 627 23.79 18.37 2.99
CA ALA A 627 23.23 18.48 4.34
C ALA A 627 21.75 18.04 4.43
N GLY A 628 21.21 17.46 3.37
CA GLY A 628 19.82 16.97 3.27
C GLY A 628 18.79 18.08 3.08
N ILE A 629 19.16 19.22 2.49
CA ILE A 629 18.23 20.32 2.16
C ILE A 629 17.91 20.24 0.67
N GLU A 630 16.65 19.94 0.33
CA GLU A 630 16.16 19.98 -1.05
C GLU A 630 16.13 21.42 -1.55
N MET A 631 16.67 21.66 -2.74
CA MET A 631 16.90 23.02 -3.25
C MET A 631 16.02 23.29 -4.47
N TYR A 632 15.18 24.33 -4.37
CA TYR A 632 14.40 24.87 -5.47
C TYR A 632 14.92 26.25 -5.85
N ALA A 633 14.83 26.60 -7.13
CA ALA A 633 15.18 27.92 -7.62
C ALA A 633 14.00 28.56 -8.35
N VAL A 634 13.71 29.83 -8.04
CA VAL A 634 12.64 30.60 -8.70
C VAL A 634 13.27 31.76 -9.44
N ALA A 635 13.02 31.78 -10.74
CA ALA A 635 13.41 32.85 -11.64
C ALA A 635 12.59 34.11 -11.38
N ILE A 636 13.25 35.19 -10.93
CA ILE A 636 12.62 36.50 -10.75
C ILE A 636 13.26 37.57 -11.65
N GLY A 637 12.43 38.40 -12.28
CA GLY A 637 12.87 39.46 -13.18
C GLY A 637 13.03 39.05 -14.64
N SER A 638 13.49 39.98 -15.48
CA SER A 638 13.47 39.81 -16.95
C SER A 638 14.78 39.29 -17.56
N PHE A 639 15.85 39.19 -16.77
CA PHE A 639 17.18 38.79 -17.25
C PHE A 639 17.76 37.71 -16.34
N VAL A 640 17.28 36.49 -16.56
CA VAL A 640 17.56 35.34 -15.69
C VAL A 640 18.68 34.47 -16.26
N ASP A 641 19.65 34.08 -15.43
CA ASP A 641 20.62 33.03 -15.76
C ASP A 641 20.09 31.65 -15.37
N GLY A 642 19.40 30.99 -16.31
CA GLY A 642 18.84 29.65 -16.08
C GLY A 642 19.88 28.58 -15.75
N SER A 643 21.14 28.74 -16.21
CA SER A 643 22.20 27.77 -15.90
C SER A 643 22.67 27.88 -14.44
N ALA A 644 22.71 29.11 -13.91
CA ALA A 644 22.99 29.35 -12.51
C ALA A 644 21.85 28.84 -11.60
N LEU A 645 20.59 29.06 -11.99
CA LEU A 645 19.44 28.53 -11.24
C LEU A 645 19.43 26.99 -11.22
N GLN A 646 19.74 26.34 -12.34
CA GLN A 646 19.87 24.90 -12.41
C GLN A 646 21.00 24.38 -11.52
N ALA A 647 22.14 25.08 -11.43
CA ALA A 647 23.24 24.70 -10.55
C ALA A 647 22.86 24.83 -9.06
N ILE A 648 22.07 25.85 -8.70
CA ILE A 648 21.52 26.03 -7.36
C ILE A 648 20.52 24.92 -7.02
N ALA A 649 19.59 24.62 -7.93
CA ALA A 649 18.55 23.62 -7.71
C ALA A 649 19.03 22.17 -7.90
N GLY A 650 20.21 21.95 -8.48
CA GLY A 650 20.76 20.63 -8.81
C GLY A 650 20.13 19.98 -10.05
N SER A 651 18.88 20.32 -10.37
CA SER A 651 18.14 19.84 -11.54
C SER A 651 17.33 20.96 -12.18
N GLY A 652 17.20 20.93 -13.52
CA GLY A 652 16.33 21.85 -14.25
C GLY A 652 14.85 21.64 -13.92
N ALA A 653 14.47 20.45 -13.43
CA ALA A 653 13.11 20.16 -12.99
C ALA A 653 12.73 20.86 -11.67
N ASN A 654 13.71 21.42 -10.95
CA ASN A 654 13.51 22.13 -9.68
C ASN A 654 13.64 23.66 -9.88
N VAL A 655 13.57 24.13 -11.12
CA VAL A 655 13.61 25.54 -11.50
C VAL A 655 12.21 26.00 -11.93
N PHE A 656 11.70 27.04 -11.28
CA PHE A 656 10.34 27.53 -11.47
C PHE A 656 10.32 28.98 -11.95
N ASP A 657 9.26 29.33 -12.66
CA ASP A 657 8.97 30.71 -13.03
C ASP A 657 8.11 31.38 -11.95
N SER A 658 8.43 32.64 -11.62
CA SER A 658 7.68 33.41 -10.62
C SER A 658 6.22 33.73 -10.99
N SER A 659 5.74 33.34 -12.17
CA SER A 659 4.33 33.43 -12.56
C SER A 659 3.45 32.26 -12.10
N ASP A 660 4.03 31.15 -11.63
CA ASP A 660 3.29 29.94 -11.24
C ASP A 660 3.65 29.45 -9.83
N PRO A 661 3.12 30.11 -8.78
CA PRO A 661 3.37 29.72 -7.39
C PRO A 661 2.81 28.33 -7.04
N CYS A 662 1.70 27.92 -7.66
CA CYS A 662 1.10 26.62 -7.38
C CYS A 662 1.91 25.47 -8.00
N ALA A 663 2.62 25.67 -9.12
CA ALA A 663 3.54 24.65 -9.63
C ALA A 663 4.67 24.34 -8.63
N LEU A 664 5.25 25.36 -8.00
CA LEU A 664 6.25 25.17 -6.95
C LEU A 664 5.62 24.53 -5.70
N ALA A 665 4.45 25.00 -5.27
CA ALA A 665 3.74 24.43 -4.13
C ALA A 665 3.46 22.94 -4.33
N ASN A 666 2.97 22.57 -5.51
CA ASN A 666 2.71 21.18 -5.86
C ASN A 666 4.00 20.36 -5.78
N ARG A 667 5.09 20.87 -6.34
CA ARG A 667 6.36 20.15 -6.28
C ARG A 667 6.89 19.97 -4.87
N ILE A 668 6.85 21.02 -4.04
CA ILE A 668 7.27 20.93 -2.63
C ILE A 668 6.44 19.88 -1.89
N VAL A 669 5.14 19.85 -2.14
CA VAL A 669 4.26 18.87 -1.51
C VAL A 669 4.57 17.46 -2.03
N ASP A 670 4.61 17.24 -3.34
CA ASP A 670 4.86 15.92 -3.92
C ASP A 670 6.25 15.35 -3.57
N ASP A 671 7.27 16.21 -3.46
CA ASP A 671 8.63 15.79 -3.12
C ASP A 671 8.82 15.57 -1.60
N LEU A 672 8.10 16.32 -0.74
CA LEU A 672 8.49 16.50 0.67
C LEU A 672 7.35 16.45 1.70
N ALA A 673 6.10 16.42 1.26
CA ALA A 673 4.94 16.26 2.13
C ALA A 673 4.19 15.01 1.70
N CYS A 674 4.15 14.00 2.57
CA CYS A 674 3.31 12.84 2.34
C CYS A 674 1.87 13.35 2.36
N VAL A 675 1.22 13.30 1.20
CA VAL A 675 -0.21 13.47 1.03
C VAL A 675 -0.79 12.10 0.79
#